data_AF-A0A8H3ICY4-F1
#
_entry.id   AF-A0A8H3ICY4-F1
#
_cell.length_a   1.000
_cell.length_b   1.000
_cell.length_c   1.000
_cell.angle_alpha   90.00
_cell.angle_beta   90.00
_cell.angle_gamma   90.00
#
_symmetry.space_group_name_H-M   'P 1'
#
loop_
_entity.id
_entity.type
_entity.pdbx_description
1 polymer ?
#
loop_
_entity_poly.entity_id
_entity_poly.type
_entity_poly.pdbx_seq_one_letter_code
_entity_poly.pdbx_strand_id
1 'polypeptide(L)'
;MALQNSHSDVSIIDIRQGCFEPSLVEDIRLKLNPGQGQERRMPTLLLYDEKGLQLFEEITYLEEYYLTNAEIETLTTHAEAIVKLIEPGSQLIELGSGNLRKVTILLGAFERAKKDIDYYALDLSRPELERTLAAVDGVYKHVRCHGVFGTYDDGLAWVKKTANPRKPKCILWMGSSIGNLDRTEAVDFLKAISELLQGHDSMLIGIDACQESDKVYHAYNDKRGLTHEFILNGLMHANNLMGKDVFRKDEWKVVGEYDEVAGRHQAFYSPVRDVVVEETLIRAGEKIRVEESYKYSLLQSNELWQRAGLTEQARFANRINEYHLHLVSKQAFSYPLKANEYAAHPVPSLYEFEQLWAAWDIVTRHMIPTEELLSKPIKLRNCSLFYLGHIPTFLDIHLTRATGEAATKPSSYRHIFERGIDPDVDNPENCHAHSEIPDEWPPIGEILDYQERVRTRTRSLFNAKGLEANRKLGRAMWIGFEHEAMHLETLLYMLLQSDRTLPPPGVAPDFVAMGKQAREAAVPNQWISIPGSTVNVGLEDPENDDGPDRYFGWDNEKPQRVIDVPAFEAQARPLTNEDYARYLYYTGQNALPASWISEKSVAGENREALVNAQSSYQNGNSPLLTNAYLTGKSVRTVYGRISLEDALDWPIFASYDELSRCATWMNGRIPSMEEVRSIYNYVDPNKNKKLESIITKKISAVNGRVSPSFPDQHIVLIAEQASFQ
;
A
#
# COMPACT_ATOMS: atom_id res chain seq x y z
N MET A 1 44.84 24.97 33.10
CA MET A 1 45.03 24.51 31.71
C MET A 1 43.74 24.85 30.98
N ALA A 2 43.83 25.71 29.97
CA ALA A 2 42.69 26.20 29.21
C ALA A 2 42.04 25.06 28.41
N LEU A 3 40.71 24.96 28.46
CA LEU A 3 39.90 24.15 27.56
C LEU A 3 40.05 24.75 26.15
N GLN A 4 40.74 24.04 25.26
CA GLN A 4 40.69 24.32 23.83
C GLN A 4 39.30 23.92 23.34
N ASN A 5 38.51 24.90 22.90
CA ASN A 5 37.37 24.69 22.02
C ASN A 5 37.89 24.10 20.70
N SER A 6 37.81 22.78 20.55
CA SER A 6 37.85 22.16 19.22
C SER A 6 36.50 22.44 18.56
N HIS A 7 36.48 23.35 17.58
CA HIS A 7 35.34 23.45 16.67
C HIS A 7 35.20 22.11 15.95
N SER A 8 34.00 21.50 15.97
CA SER A 8 33.72 20.29 15.20
C SER A 8 33.83 20.60 13.71
N ASP A 9 34.39 19.67 12.93
CA ASP A 9 34.52 19.81 11.47
C ASP A 9 33.20 19.41 10.75
N VAL A 10 32.14 19.12 11.50
CA VAL A 10 30.85 18.67 10.93
C VAL A 10 30.14 19.84 10.26
N SER A 11 29.95 19.73 8.94
CA SER A 11 29.27 20.75 8.14
C SER A 11 27.78 20.85 8.50
N ILE A 12 27.31 22.03 8.88
CA ILE A 12 25.88 22.34 9.05
C ILE A 12 25.43 23.23 7.88
N ILE A 13 24.42 22.77 7.15
CA ILE A 13 23.83 23.46 6.01
C ILE A 13 22.55 24.15 6.46
N ASP A 14 22.48 25.49 6.40
CA ASP A 14 21.23 26.24 6.64
C ASP A 14 20.39 26.24 5.36
N ILE A 15 19.19 25.66 5.43
CA ILE A 15 18.31 25.45 4.29
C ILE A 15 17.00 26.23 4.37
N ARG A 16 16.81 27.02 5.43
CA ARG A 16 15.55 27.72 5.71
C ARG A 16 15.20 28.72 4.62
N GLN A 17 13.95 28.69 4.16
CA GLN A 17 13.42 29.61 3.16
C GLN A 17 12.47 30.63 3.82
N GLY A 18 12.96 31.84 4.12
CA GLY A 18 12.16 32.96 4.64
C GLY A 18 12.24 33.19 6.17
N CYS A 19 11.47 34.17 6.68
CA CYS A 19 11.40 34.48 8.11
C CYS A 19 10.29 33.64 8.78
N PHE A 20 10.69 32.57 9.45
CA PHE A 20 9.82 31.61 10.13
C PHE A 20 9.08 32.15 11.37
N GLU A 21 9.70 33.06 12.12
CA GLU A 21 9.12 33.57 13.37
C GLU A 21 7.86 34.46 13.14
N PRO A 22 7.84 35.42 12.18
CA PRO A 22 6.62 36.17 11.87
C PRO A 22 5.42 35.30 11.48
N SER A 23 5.63 34.22 10.72
CA SER A 23 4.56 33.31 10.33
C SER A 23 3.96 32.54 11.50
N LEU A 24 4.77 32.19 12.51
CA LEU A 24 4.29 31.44 13.67
C LEU A 24 3.44 32.32 14.59
N VAL A 25 3.77 33.60 14.75
CA VAL A 25 2.95 34.56 15.51
C VAL A 25 1.58 34.78 14.86
N GLU A 26 1.53 34.86 13.53
CA GLU A 26 0.27 34.95 12.79
C GLU A 26 -0.56 33.67 12.95
N ASP A 27 0.06 32.48 12.89
CA ASP A 27 -0.61 31.20 13.10
C ASP A 27 -1.19 31.07 14.52
N ILE A 28 -0.48 31.56 15.55
CA ILE A 28 -1.02 31.65 16.92
C ILE A 28 -2.31 32.48 16.94
N ARG A 29 -2.30 33.67 16.34
CA ARG A 29 -3.47 34.57 16.34
C ARG A 29 -4.67 33.93 15.63
N LEU A 30 -4.44 33.33 14.46
CA LEU A 30 -5.47 32.68 13.66
C LEU A 30 -6.07 31.48 14.39
N LYS A 31 -5.23 30.60 14.96
CA LYS A 31 -5.69 29.39 15.66
C LYS A 31 -6.32 29.66 17.01
N LEU A 32 -5.93 30.74 17.69
CA LEU A 32 -6.62 31.20 18.88
C LEU A 32 -7.98 31.80 18.55
N ASN A 33 -8.18 32.43 17.38
CA ASN A 33 -9.47 33.02 17.00
C ASN A 33 -10.00 32.48 15.65
N PRO A 34 -10.37 31.18 15.57
CA PRO A 34 -10.69 30.51 14.31
C PRO A 34 -12.09 30.84 13.75
N GLY A 35 -12.88 31.68 14.44
CA GLY A 35 -14.27 32.00 14.09
C GLY A 35 -15.31 31.18 14.87
N GLN A 36 -16.60 31.52 14.70
CA GLN A 36 -17.68 30.88 15.46
C GLN A 36 -17.82 29.38 15.13
N GLY A 37 -17.88 28.56 16.17
CA GLY A 37 -18.13 27.12 16.07
C GLY A 37 -16.90 26.27 15.77
N GLN A 38 -15.71 26.87 15.62
CA GLN A 38 -14.45 26.14 15.46
C GLN A 38 -13.71 26.01 16.80
N GLU A 39 -13.01 24.89 16.97
CA GLU A 39 -12.18 24.63 18.15
C GLU A 39 -10.91 25.49 18.11
N ARG A 40 -10.56 26.11 19.24
CA ARG A 40 -9.29 26.85 19.36
C ARG A 40 -8.11 25.91 19.42
N ARG A 41 -7.03 26.28 18.73
CA ARG A 41 -5.79 25.52 18.67
C ARG A 41 -4.58 26.41 18.98
N MET A 42 -3.45 25.77 19.26
CA MET A 42 -2.12 26.36 19.30
C MET A 42 -1.17 25.53 18.43
N PRO A 43 -0.21 26.15 17.73
CA PRO A 43 0.76 25.40 16.93
C PRO A 43 1.62 24.49 17.82
N THR A 44 1.71 23.20 17.50
CA THR A 44 2.57 22.22 18.20
C THR A 44 4.05 22.62 18.16
N LEU A 45 4.44 23.36 17.12
CA LEU A 45 5.80 23.88 16.93
C LEU A 45 6.28 24.78 18.08
N LEU A 46 5.35 25.39 18.82
CA LEU A 46 5.67 26.15 20.03
C LEU A 46 6.34 25.30 21.11
N LEU A 47 6.11 24.00 21.11
CA LEU A 47 6.66 23.09 22.12
C LEU A 47 8.16 22.84 21.94
N TYR A 48 8.75 23.16 20.78
CA TYR A 48 10.10 22.73 20.40
C TYR A 48 11.10 23.89 20.28
N ASP A 49 11.04 24.87 21.18
CA ASP A 49 12.20 25.75 21.41
C ASP A 49 13.32 24.98 22.12
N GLU A 50 14.47 25.62 22.34
CA GLU A 50 15.63 24.99 23.00
C GLU A 50 15.27 24.32 24.33
N LYS A 51 14.49 25.00 25.18
CA LYS A 51 14.05 24.46 26.47
C LYS A 51 13.04 23.32 26.30
N GLY A 52 12.12 23.45 25.36
CA GLY A 52 11.15 22.42 25.03
C GLY A 52 11.82 21.13 24.56
N LEU A 53 12.84 21.23 23.71
CA LEU A 53 13.64 20.10 23.26
C LEU A 53 14.36 19.39 24.42
N GLN A 54 14.90 20.14 25.39
CA GLN A 54 15.51 19.57 26.60
C GLN A 54 14.49 18.83 27.48
N LEU A 55 13.30 19.40 27.67
CA LEU A 55 12.21 18.76 28.39
C LEU A 55 11.72 17.48 27.67
N PHE A 56 11.61 17.53 26.35
CA PHE A 56 11.28 16.35 25.55
C PHE A 56 12.36 15.28 25.66
N GLU A 57 13.64 15.65 25.62
CA GLU A 57 14.75 14.73 25.87
C GLU A 57 14.58 14.03 27.23
N GLU A 58 14.24 14.74 28.31
CA GLU A 58 13.95 14.12 29.61
C GLU A 58 12.74 13.17 29.58
N ILE A 59 11.66 13.52 28.87
CA ILE A 59 10.48 12.68 28.70
C ILE A 59 10.85 11.34 28.06
N THR A 60 11.78 11.33 27.10
CA THR A 60 12.21 10.09 26.41
C THR A 60 12.91 9.05 27.31
N TYR A 61 13.28 9.43 28.54
CA TYR A 61 13.85 8.53 29.56
C TYR A 61 12.83 8.06 30.60
N LEU A 62 11.59 8.55 30.57
CA LEU A 62 10.53 8.10 31.47
C LEU A 62 10.10 6.67 31.16
N GLU A 63 9.80 5.91 32.20
CA GLU A 63 9.29 4.53 32.06
C GLU A 63 7.89 4.54 31.44
N GLU A 64 7.06 5.52 31.82
CA GLU A 64 5.72 5.67 31.26
C GLU A 64 5.75 6.01 29.75
N TYR A 65 6.74 6.77 29.27
CA TYR A 65 6.90 7.11 27.86
C TYR A 65 7.61 5.99 27.07
N TYR A 66 6.93 4.85 26.96
CA TYR A 66 7.48 3.61 26.42
C TYR A 66 7.99 3.70 24.97
N LEU A 67 7.46 4.63 24.16
CA LEU A 67 7.69 4.73 22.71
C LEU A 67 9.19 4.70 22.36
N THR A 68 10.00 5.50 23.07
CA THR A 68 11.43 5.61 22.78
C THR A 68 12.16 4.29 23.01
N ASN A 69 11.87 3.60 24.12
CA ASN A 69 12.53 2.34 24.44
C ASN A 69 12.03 1.20 23.55
N ALA A 70 10.75 1.20 23.16
CA ALA A 70 10.20 0.25 22.19
C ALA A 70 10.85 0.41 20.81
N GLU A 71 11.03 1.65 20.33
CA GLU A 71 11.74 1.92 19.08
C GLU A 71 13.22 1.52 19.15
N ILE A 72 13.91 1.83 20.26
CA ILE A 72 15.30 1.41 20.49
C ILE A 72 15.43 -0.12 20.52
N GLU A 73 14.49 -0.83 21.15
CA GLU A 73 14.44 -2.29 21.14
C GLU A 73 14.32 -2.83 19.71
N THR A 74 13.40 -2.28 18.92
CA THR A 74 13.22 -2.66 17.50
C THR A 74 14.49 -2.39 16.70
N LEU A 75 15.07 -1.19 16.81
CA LEU A 75 16.31 -0.82 16.13
C LEU A 75 17.46 -1.75 16.52
N THR A 76 17.65 -1.99 17.81
CA THR A 76 18.75 -2.85 18.31
C THR A 76 18.61 -4.28 17.80
N THR A 77 17.38 -4.80 17.77
CA THR A 77 17.10 -6.16 17.33
C THR A 77 17.29 -6.32 15.82
N HIS A 78 16.90 -5.31 15.02
CA HIS A 78 16.75 -5.44 13.57
C HIS A 78 17.72 -4.58 12.75
N ALA A 79 18.63 -3.83 13.37
CA ALA A 79 19.51 -2.89 12.66
C ALA A 79 20.28 -3.53 11.49
N GLU A 80 20.84 -4.72 11.67
CA GLU A 80 21.58 -5.42 10.61
C GLU A 80 20.67 -5.81 9.43
N ALA A 81 19.42 -6.20 9.71
CA ALA A 81 18.43 -6.52 8.69
C ALA A 81 18.00 -5.25 7.92
N ILE A 82 17.78 -4.14 8.62
CA ILE A 82 17.46 -2.84 8.03
C ILE A 82 18.62 -2.36 7.12
N VAL A 83 19.86 -2.38 7.62
CA VAL A 83 21.06 -1.97 6.88
C VAL A 83 21.28 -2.82 5.64
N LYS A 84 20.91 -4.10 5.66
CA LYS A 84 21.00 -4.99 4.49
C LYS A 84 20.09 -4.52 3.35
N LEU A 85 18.92 -3.97 3.66
CA LEU A 85 17.92 -3.54 2.67
C LEU A 85 18.22 -2.17 2.03
N ILE A 86 18.92 -1.28 2.72
CA ILE A 86 19.26 0.06 2.21
C ILE A 86 20.53 -0.01 1.36
N GLU A 87 20.58 0.48 0.12
CA GLU A 87 21.74 0.30 -0.78
C GLU A 87 23.04 1.01 -0.29
N PRO A 88 24.26 0.50 -0.61
CA PRO A 88 25.50 1.24 -0.39
C PRO A 88 25.50 2.58 -1.15
N GLY A 89 26.14 3.60 -0.59
CA GLY A 89 26.21 4.94 -1.17
C GLY A 89 24.96 5.79 -0.95
N SER A 90 23.98 5.28 -0.20
CA SER A 90 22.72 5.97 0.10
C SER A 90 22.94 7.25 0.91
N GLN A 91 22.07 8.22 0.68
CA GLN A 91 21.90 9.40 1.53
C GLN A 91 20.80 9.09 2.56
N LEU A 92 21.17 8.97 3.84
CA LEU A 92 20.22 8.82 4.94
C LEU A 92 19.82 10.22 5.42
N ILE A 93 18.53 10.56 5.33
CA ILE A 93 18.05 11.89 5.71
C ILE A 93 17.06 11.72 6.85
N GLU A 94 17.45 12.08 8.06
CA GLU A 94 16.59 11.97 9.23
C GLU A 94 15.82 13.25 9.48
N LEU A 95 14.48 13.15 9.45
CA LEU A 95 13.57 14.24 9.77
C LEU A 95 13.38 14.31 11.28
N GLY A 96 13.92 15.36 11.92
CA GLY A 96 13.83 15.56 13.36
C GLY A 96 14.82 14.68 14.12
N SER A 97 16.11 14.98 13.94
CA SER A 97 17.21 14.14 14.43
C SER A 97 17.33 14.03 15.95
N GLY A 98 16.87 15.05 16.68
CA GLY A 98 16.91 15.07 18.14
C GLY A 98 18.32 14.79 18.69
N ASN A 99 18.41 13.97 19.74
CA ASN A 99 19.68 13.67 20.43
C ASN A 99 20.49 12.50 19.84
N LEU A 100 20.15 12.03 18.62
CA LEU A 100 20.83 10.94 17.89
C LEU A 100 20.85 9.55 18.57
N ARG A 101 20.33 9.39 19.79
CA ARG A 101 20.38 8.14 20.58
C ARG A 101 19.84 6.92 19.82
N LYS A 102 18.83 7.14 18.98
CA LYS A 102 18.20 6.10 18.17
C LYS A 102 19.00 5.81 16.91
N VAL A 103 19.30 6.85 16.13
CA VAL A 103 19.96 6.69 14.83
C VAL A 103 21.36 6.11 14.95
N THR A 104 22.09 6.39 16.04
CA THR A 104 23.44 5.82 16.25
C THR A 104 23.46 4.29 16.25
N ILE A 105 22.34 3.63 16.57
CA ILE A 105 22.19 2.17 16.47
C ILE A 105 22.32 1.73 15.00
N LEU A 106 21.63 2.43 14.08
CA LEU A 106 21.71 2.19 12.64
C LEU A 106 23.06 2.60 12.08
N LEU A 107 23.58 3.78 12.43
CA LEU A 107 24.90 4.24 11.96
C LEU A 107 26.01 3.26 12.37
N GLY A 108 25.94 2.74 13.60
CA GLY A 108 26.85 1.70 14.06
C GLY A 108 26.72 0.38 13.28
N ALA A 109 25.52 0.02 12.83
CA ALA A 109 25.31 -1.15 11.97
C ALA A 109 25.87 -0.93 10.55
N PHE A 110 25.67 0.24 9.95
CA PHE A 110 26.30 0.61 8.67
C PHE A 110 27.84 0.53 8.76
N GLU A 111 28.42 1.05 9.84
CA GLU A 111 29.87 0.97 10.09
C GLU A 111 30.36 -0.48 10.19
N ARG A 112 29.67 -1.33 10.98
CA ARG A 112 30.02 -2.76 11.09
C ARG A 112 29.90 -3.50 9.75
N ALA A 113 28.88 -3.17 8.97
CA ALA A 113 28.68 -3.69 7.62
C ALA A 113 29.66 -3.13 6.57
N LYS A 114 30.49 -2.14 6.94
CA LYS A 114 31.42 -1.43 6.05
C LYS A 114 30.74 -0.83 4.82
N LYS A 115 29.56 -0.26 5.05
CA LYS A 115 28.68 0.22 3.99
C LYS A 115 28.70 1.74 3.98
N ASP A 116 29.35 2.29 2.95
CA ASP A 116 29.55 3.73 2.83
C ASP A 116 28.21 4.46 2.68
N ILE A 117 27.89 5.41 3.56
CA ILE A 117 26.67 6.25 3.48
C ILE A 117 26.95 7.70 3.89
N ASP A 118 26.07 8.60 3.45
CA ASP A 118 26.03 10.00 3.88
C ASP A 118 24.78 10.21 4.76
N TYR A 119 24.96 10.51 6.04
CA TYR A 119 23.89 10.77 7.00
C TYR A 119 23.68 12.28 7.19
N TYR A 120 22.43 12.71 7.07
CA TYR A 120 21.99 14.10 7.20
C TYR A 120 20.97 14.20 8.35
N ALA A 121 21.39 14.84 9.45
CA ALA A 121 20.55 15.14 10.60
C ALA A 121 19.79 16.46 10.34
N LEU A 122 18.47 16.40 10.12
CA LEU A 122 17.65 17.59 9.97
C LEU A 122 16.99 17.98 11.29
N ASP A 123 17.17 19.23 11.71
CA ASP A 123 16.57 19.74 12.95
C ASP A 123 16.32 21.27 12.93
N LEU A 124 15.50 21.73 13.87
CA LEU A 124 15.08 23.12 14.06
C LEU A 124 16.05 23.93 14.92
N SER A 125 17.03 23.29 15.56
CA SER A 125 17.97 23.96 16.47
C SER A 125 19.41 23.77 16.01
N ARG A 126 20.03 24.84 15.50
CA ARG A 126 21.45 24.84 15.14
C ARG A 126 22.37 24.49 16.33
N PRO A 127 22.20 25.06 17.55
CA PRO A 127 23.00 24.67 18.70
C PRO A 127 22.87 23.18 19.06
N GLU A 128 21.67 22.61 18.95
CA GLU A 128 21.48 21.18 19.21
C GLU A 128 22.16 20.32 18.13
N LEU A 129 22.05 20.68 16.85
CA LEU A 129 22.80 20.03 15.77
C LEU A 129 24.31 20.07 16.02
N GLU A 130 24.87 21.21 16.42
CA GLU A 130 26.29 21.32 16.76
C GLU A 130 26.66 20.40 17.93
N ARG A 131 25.85 20.38 19.00
CA ARG A 131 26.07 19.56 20.18
C ARG A 131 26.03 18.07 19.87
N THR A 132 25.00 17.61 19.16
CA THR A 132 24.75 16.19 18.95
C THR A 132 25.70 15.62 17.90
N LEU A 133 25.99 16.36 16.82
CA LEU A 133 26.92 15.91 15.79
C LEU A 133 28.37 15.89 16.28
N ALA A 134 28.75 16.76 17.22
CA ALA A 134 30.07 16.69 17.86
C ALA A 134 30.30 15.36 18.62
N ALA A 135 29.23 14.69 19.08
CA ALA A 135 29.34 13.41 19.77
C ALA A 135 29.62 12.22 18.83
N VAL A 136 29.39 12.38 17.52
CA VAL A 136 29.62 11.35 16.49
C VAL A 136 30.73 11.70 15.51
N ASP A 137 31.36 12.87 15.68
CA ASP A 137 32.46 13.34 14.83
C ASP A 137 33.69 12.41 14.97
N GLY A 138 34.23 11.98 13.84
CA GLY A 138 35.37 11.05 13.78
C GLY A 138 35.11 9.63 14.33
N VAL A 139 33.88 9.28 14.72
CA VAL A 139 33.54 7.95 15.27
C VAL A 139 33.48 6.87 14.19
N TYR A 140 33.00 7.23 13.00
CA TYR A 140 32.74 6.29 11.91
C TYR A 140 33.70 6.48 10.73
N LYS A 141 34.02 5.40 10.01
CA LYS A 141 34.86 5.42 8.80
C LYS A 141 34.02 5.36 7.52
N HIS A 142 32.91 4.63 7.58
CA HIS A 142 32.00 4.40 6.46
C HIS A 142 30.76 5.31 6.52
N VAL A 143 30.50 5.97 7.64
CA VAL A 143 29.40 6.92 7.81
C VAL A 143 29.94 8.34 7.83
N ARG A 144 29.49 9.19 6.90
CA ARG A 144 29.76 10.64 6.93
C ARG A 144 28.54 11.37 7.47
N CYS A 145 28.69 12.12 8.55
CA CYS A 145 27.60 12.85 9.20
C CYS A 145 27.59 14.32 8.78
N HIS A 146 26.39 14.86 8.55
CA HIS A 146 26.14 16.24 8.18
C HIS A 146 24.93 16.78 8.95
N GLY A 147 24.94 18.08 9.28
CA GLY A 147 23.78 18.76 9.86
C GLY A 147 23.01 19.54 8.80
N VAL A 148 21.69 19.56 8.93
CA VAL A 148 20.78 20.31 8.06
C VAL A 148 19.83 21.12 8.94
N PHE A 149 19.94 22.44 8.89
CA PHE A 149 19.18 23.33 9.74
C PHE A 149 17.97 23.88 8.98
N GLY A 150 16.77 23.44 9.38
CA GLY A 150 15.50 23.88 8.81
C GLY A 150 14.29 23.06 9.26
N THR A 151 13.13 23.42 8.74
CA THR A 151 11.87 22.67 8.97
C THR A 151 11.80 21.41 8.11
N TYR A 152 10.79 20.57 8.33
CA TYR A 152 10.53 19.42 7.46
C TYR A 152 10.29 19.87 6.02
N ASP A 153 9.50 20.93 5.79
CA ASP A 153 9.21 21.46 4.46
C ASP A 153 10.47 22.00 3.77
N ASP A 154 11.32 22.73 4.51
CA ASP A 154 12.63 23.15 3.99
C ASP A 154 13.46 21.91 3.58
N GLY A 155 13.44 20.87 4.40
CA GLY A 155 14.11 19.59 4.15
C GLY A 155 13.66 18.94 2.86
N LEU A 156 12.35 18.82 2.66
CA LEU A 156 11.77 18.27 1.42
C LEU A 156 12.17 19.11 0.19
N ALA A 157 12.11 20.43 0.30
CA ALA A 157 12.54 21.34 -0.76
C ALA A 157 14.05 21.20 -1.06
N TRP A 158 14.87 21.04 -0.03
CA TRP A 158 16.30 20.81 -0.15
C TRP A 158 16.62 19.47 -0.82
N VAL A 159 15.95 18.38 -0.42
CA VAL A 159 16.08 17.07 -1.07
C VAL A 159 15.71 17.16 -2.55
N LYS A 160 14.60 17.83 -2.88
CA LYS A 160 14.17 18.05 -4.28
C LYS A 160 15.23 18.79 -5.10
N LYS A 161 15.87 19.81 -4.53
CA LYS A 161 16.86 20.65 -5.21
C LYS A 161 18.23 19.97 -5.34
N THR A 162 18.61 19.16 -4.36
CA THR A 162 19.92 18.50 -4.29
C THR A 162 19.90 17.06 -4.76
N ALA A 163 18.74 16.58 -5.23
CA ALA A 163 18.53 15.23 -5.71
C ALA A 163 19.62 14.84 -6.72
N ASN A 164 20.44 13.85 -6.35
CA ASN A 164 21.35 13.18 -7.26
C ASN A 164 20.71 11.86 -7.68
N PRO A 165 20.26 11.69 -8.94
CA PRO A 165 19.61 10.47 -9.39
C PRO A 165 20.49 9.21 -9.28
N ARG A 166 21.82 9.39 -9.10
CA ARG A 166 22.78 8.29 -8.96
C ARG A 166 23.00 7.84 -7.52
N LYS A 167 22.48 8.57 -6.53
CA LYS A 167 22.57 8.20 -5.12
C LYS A 167 21.17 7.86 -4.59
N PRO A 168 20.93 6.61 -4.17
CA PRO A 168 19.68 6.25 -3.48
C PRO A 168 19.51 7.08 -2.21
N LYS A 169 18.28 7.31 -1.80
CA LYS A 169 17.91 8.04 -0.59
C LYS A 169 17.12 7.13 0.33
N CYS A 170 17.39 7.22 1.62
CA CYS A 170 16.54 6.64 2.65
C CYS A 170 16.15 7.75 3.62
N ILE A 171 14.89 8.17 3.60
CA ILE A 171 14.38 9.14 4.57
C ILE A 171 14.06 8.41 5.87
N LEU A 172 14.50 8.92 7.01
CA LEU A 172 14.20 8.36 8.33
C LEU A 172 13.20 9.29 9.02
N TRP A 173 12.04 8.76 9.42
CA TRP A 173 11.04 9.50 10.18
C TRP A 173 10.62 8.69 11.40
N MET A 174 11.38 8.86 12.48
CA MET A 174 11.35 8.01 13.66
C MET A 174 10.56 8.64 14.81
N GLY A 175 10.31 7.88 15.88
CA GLY A 175 9.69 8.39 17.10
C GLY A 175 8.18 8.52 17.03
N SER A 176 7.54 7.94 16.01
CA SER A 176 6.10 8.09 15.78
C SER A 176 5.65 9.55 15.62
N SER A 177 6.54 10.42 15.11
CA SER A 177 6.21 11.82 14.80
C SER A 177 5.09 11.95 13.77
N ILE A 178 4.88 10.94 12.94
CA ILE A 178 3.70 10.86 12.05
C ILE A 178 2.37 10.89 12.82
N GLY A 179 2.38 10.46 14.09
CA GLY A 179 1.22 10.56 14.97
C GLY A 179 0.83 12.00 15.33
N ASN A 180 1.72 12.98 15.11
CA ASN A 180 1.44 14.39 15.40
C ASN A 180 0.61 15.08 14.31
N LEU A 181 0.39 14.40 13.19
CA LEU A 181 -0.47 14.83 12.09
C LEU A 181 -1.79 14.10 12.18
N ASP A 182 -2.89 14.75 11.79
CA ASP A 182 -4.12 14.01 11.56
C ASP A 182 -3.97 13.00 10.40
N ARG A 183 -4.90 12.06 10.28
CA ARG A 183 -4.79 10.97 9.30
C ARG A 183 -4.70 11.48 7.85
N THR A 184 -5.33 12.60 7.54
CA THR A 184 -5.32 13.20 6.20
C THR A 184 -4.01 13.97 5.98
N GLU A 185 -3.60 14.77 6.96
CA GLU A 185 -2.32 15.49 6.95
C GLU A 185 -1.14 14.51 6.82
N ALA A 186 -1.18 13.37 7.53
CA ALA A 186 -0.17 12.32 7.43
C ALA A 186 -0.11 11.73 6.01
N VAL A 187 -1.26 11.45 5.38
CA VAL A 187 -1.31 10.99 3.98
C VAL A 187 -0.71 12.03 3.06
N ASP A 188 -1.09 13.30 3.19
CA ASP A 188 -0.64 14.36 2.28
C ASP A 188 0.87 14.63 2.43
N PHE A 189 1.40 14.60 3.65
CA PHE A 189 2.84 14.71 3.89
C PHE A 189 3.61 13.52 3.28
N LEU A 190 3.11 12.30 3.48
CA LEU A 190 3.72 11.10 2.88
C LEU A 190 3.65 11.10 1.35
N LYS A 191 2.57 11.62 0.75
CA LYS A 191 2.47 11.80 -0.72
C LYS A 191 3.55 12.76 -1.21
N ALA A 192 3.71 13.90 -0.54
CA ALA A 192 4.75 14.86 -0.89
C ALA A 192 6.15 14.22 -0.84
N ILE A 193 6.40 13.35 0.14
CA ILE A 193 7.64 12.55 0.18
C ILE A 193 7.71 11.54 -0.96
N SER A 194 6.65 10.75 -1.19
CA SER A 194 6.58 9.74 -2.26
C SER A 194 6.86 10.32 -3.64
N GLU A 195 6.44 11.57 -3.89
CA GLU A 195 6.76 12.30 -5.12
C GLU A 195 8.26 12.60 -5.29
N LEU A 196 9.02 12.70 -4.20
CA LEU A 196 10.48 12.88 -4.20
C LEU A 196 11.25 11.58 -4.35
N LEU A 197 10.63 10.45 -4.04
CA LEU A 197 11.24 9.13 -4.16
C LEU A 197 11.29 8.66 -5.62
N GLN A 198 12.40 8.04 -5.99
CA GLN A 198 12.62 7.30 -7.22
C GLN A 198 12.73 5.79 -6.91
N GLY A 199 12.88 4.95 -7.94
CA GLY A 199 12.74 3.49 -7.80
C GLY A 199 13.65 2.81 -6.77
N HIS A 200 14.82 3.38 -6.44
CA HIS A 200 15.76 2.85 -5.44
C HIS A 200 15.64 3.54 -4.08
N ASP A 201 14.80 4.57 -3.96
CA ASP A 201 14.65 5.32 -2.73
C ASP A 201 13.66 4.64 -1.79
N SER A 202 13.85 4.87 -0.50
CA SER A 202 13.01 4.31 0.55
C SER A 202 12.78 5.30 1.68
N MET A 203 11.88 4.94 2.59
CA MET A 203 11.67 5.65 3.84
C MET A 203 11.52 4.64 4.99
N LEU A 204 12.19 4.87 6.10
CA LEU A 204 12.05 4.12 7.34
C LEU A 204 11.23 4.94 8.33
N ILE A 205 10.03 4.46 8.66
CA ILE A 205 9.05 5.20 9.46
C ILE A 205 8.80 4.45 10.77
N GLY A 206 8.99 5.13 11.90
CA GLY A 206 8.59 4.62 13.20
C GLY A 206 7.13 4.92 13.49
N ILE A 207 6.35 3.90 13.85
CA ILE A 207 4.93 4.01 14.17
C ILE A 207 4.66 3.36 15.53
N ASP A 208 4.00 4.12 16.39
CA ASP A 208 3.39 3.60 17.61
C ASP A 208 2.07 2.87 17.28
N ALA A 209 2.10 1.55 17.47
CA ALA A 209 1.00 0.64 17.18
C ALA A 209 0.24 0.19 18.44
N CYS A 210 0.55 0.75 19.61
CA CYS A 210 -0.11 0.40 20.85
C CYS A 210 -1.62 0.69 20.79
N GLN A 211 -2.42 -0.30 21.19
CA GLN A 211 -3.88 -0.22 21.25
C GLN A 211 -4.41 -0.16 22.70
N GLU A 212 -3.53 -0.07 23.69
CA GLU A 212 -3.89 0.01 25.12
C GLU A 212 -4.01 1.48 25.55
N SER A 213 -5.26 1.95 25.69
CA SER A 213 -5.57 3.35 25.96
C SER A 213 -4.99 3.88 27.26
N ASP A 214 -5.04 3.12 28.35
CA ASP A 214 -4.47 3.51 29.64
C ASP A 214 -2.94 3.68 29.57
N LYS A 215 -2.27 2.78 28.84
CA LYS A 215 -0.82 2.84 28.64
C LYS A 215 -0.43 4.08 27.83
N VAL A 216 -1.15 4.35 26.74
CA VAL A 216 -0.95 5.58 25.94
C VAL A 216 -1.27 6.81 26.79
N TYR A 217 -2.37 6.82 27.53
CA TYR A 217 -2.75 7.95 28.38
C TYR A 217 -1.62 8.32 29.36
N HIS A 218 -1.04 7.33 30.04
CA HIS A 218 0.03 7.55 31.00
C HIS A 218 1.37 7.94 30.37
N ALA A 219 1.64 7.53 29.13
CA ALA A 219 2.84 7.98 28.40
C ALA A 219 2.88 9.51 28.25
N TYR A 220 1.74 10.15 28.03
CA TYR A 220 1.63 11.61 27.86
C TYR A 220 1.09 12.34 29.09
N ASN A 221 0.87 11.63 30.20
CA ASN A 221 0.43 12.17 31.49
C ASN A 221 1.26 11.53 32.60
N ASP A 222 2.58 11.66 32.49
CA ASP A 222 3.53 11.08 33.42
C ASP A 222 3.35 11.62 34.85
N LYS A 223 3.67 10.78 35.85
CA LYS A 223 3.48 11.12 37.26
C LYS A 223 4.38 12.25 37.75
N ARG A 224 5.49 12.52 37.05
CA ARG A 224 6.43 13.59 37.40
C ARG A 224 5.94 14.96 36.91
N GLY A 225 4.95 14.99 36.01
CA GLY A 225 4.41 16.19 35.41
C GLY A 225 5.32 16.83 34.35
N LEU A 226 6.33 16.11 33.86
CA LEU A 226 7.29 16.64 32.88
C LEU A 226 6.62 16.92 31.53
N THR A 227 5.71 16.05 31.08
CA THR A 227 4.96 16.25 29.84
C THR A 227 4.08 17.50 29.94
N HIS A 228 3.45 17.73 31.10
CA HIS A 228 2.66 18.95 31.31
C HIS A 228 3.54 20.20 31.39
N GLU A 229 4.75 20.09 31.94
CA GLU A 229 5.72 21.18 31.92
C GLU A 229 6.21 21.50 30.49
N PHE A 230 6.50 20.48 29.69
CA PHE A 230 6.81 20.60 28.26
C PHE A 230 5.69 21.30 27.49
N ILE A 231 4.44 20.90 27.72
CA ILE A 231 3.29 21.57 27.11
C ILE A 231 3.21 23.04 27.57
N LEU A 232 3.25 23.34 28.88
CA LEU A 232 3.21 24.71 29.38
C LEU A 232 4.38 25.60 28.89
N ASN A 233 5.53 25.00 28.58
CA ASN A 233 6.65 25.73 27.99
C ASN A 233 6.28 26.38 26.65
N GLY A 234 5.40 25.76 25.85
CA GLY A 234 4.93 26.34 24.60
C GLY A 234 4.24 27.69 24.75
N LEU A 235 3.55 27.94 25.86
CA LEU A 235 2.98 29.27 26.16
C LEU A 235 4.07 30.31 26.45
N MET A 236 5.17 29.90 27.09
CA MET A 236 6.30 30.79 27.37
C MET A 236 7.07 31.11 26.08
N HIS A 237 7.24 30.11 25.21
CA HIS A 237 7.80 30.32 23.88
C HIS A 237 6.92 31.27 23.06
N ALA A 238 5.58 31.13 23.13
CA ALA A 238 4.66 32.06 22.48
C ALA A 238 4.85 33.51 22.98
N ASN A 239 5.02 33.73 24.29
CA ASN A 239 5.31 35.07 24.82
C ASN A 239 6.60 35.65 24.21
N ASN A 240 7.66 34.84 24.13
CA ASN A 240 8.94 35.26 23.56
C ASN A 240 8.79 35.68 22.09
N LEU A 241 8.09 34.88 21.28
CA LEU A 241 7.83 35.17 19.87
C LEU A 241 6.97 36.44 19.68
N MET A 242 5.98 36.64 20.56
CA MET A 242 5.10 37.81 20.53
C MET A 242 5.74 39.08 21.12
N GLY A 243 6.87 38.95 21.81
CA GLY A 243 7.53 40.03 22.54
C GLY A 243 6.68 40.61 23.69
N LYS A 244 5.76 39.82 24.25
CA LYS A 244 4.79 40.24 25.27
C LYS A 244 4.46 39.10 26.22
N ASP A 245 4.30 39.41 27.51
CA ASP A 245 3.87 38.45 28.53
C ASP A 245 2.33 38.32 28.57
N VAL A 246 1.75 37.72 27.53
CA VAL A 246 0.29 37.52 27.43
C VAL A 246 -0.18 36.24 28.12
N PHE A 247 0.68 35.22 28.23
CA PHE A 247 0.40 33.97 28.95
C PHE A 247 1.16 33.95 30.28
N ARG A 248 0.46 33.72 31.40
CA ARG A 248 1.08 33.53 32.72
C ARG A 248 0.91 32.10 33.17
N LYS A 249 2.01 31.36 33.39
CA LYS A 249 2.00 29.90 33.63
C LYS A 249 1.01 29.44 34.72
N ASP A 250 0.84 30.23 35.78
CA ASP A 250 -0.08 29.94 36.90
C ASP A 250 -1.57 30.10 36.57
N GLU A 251 -1.90 30.74 35.44
CA GLU A 251 -3.26 30.88 34.95
C GLU A 251 -3.71 29.71 34.07
N TRP A 252 -2.81 28.79 33.73
CA TRP A 252 -3.07 27.70 32.78
C TRP A 252 -2.74 26.34 33.38
N LYS A 253 -3.54 25.35 33.02
CA LYS A 253 -3.27 23.93 33.27
C LYS A 253 -3.30 23.15 31.96
N VAL A 254 -2.66 21.98 31.97
CA VAL A 254 -2.69 21.03 30.86
C VAL A 254 -3.74 19.97 31.15
N VAL A 255 -4.52 19.62 30.13
CA VAL A 255 -5.48 18.52 30.17
C VAL A 255 -5.08 17.55 29.07
N GLY A 256 -4.62 16.36 29.46
CA GLY A 256 -4.37 15.25 28.53
C GLY A 256 -5.53 14.27 28.54
N GLU A 257 -5.93 13.78 27.37
CA GLU A 257 -7.04 12.84 27.18
C GLU A 257 -6.69 11.81 26.12
N TYR A 258 -7.25 10.61 26.22
CA TYR A 258 -7.20 9.62 25.16
C TYR A 258 -8.57 9.50 24.50
N ASP A 259 -8.61 9.68 23.19
CA ASP A 259 -9.80 9.54 22.35
C ASP A 259 -9.81 8.13 21.73
N GLU A 260 -10.58 7.23 22.36
CA GLU A 260 -10.77 5.83 21.94
C GLU A 260 -11.39 5.68 20.55
N VAL A 261 -12.11 6.70 20.06
CA VAL A 261 -12.76 6.63 18.74
C VAL A 261 -11.77 7.00 17.65
N ALA A 262 -11.01 8.07 17.86
CA ALA A 262 -9.97 8.51 16.93
C ALA A 262 -8.68 7.68 17.03
N GLY A 263 -8.46 6.99 18.15
CA GLY A 263 -7.24 6.24 18.46
C GLY A 263 -6.05 7.17 18.62
N ARG A 264 -6.19 8.22 19.45
CA ARG A 264 -5.14 9.23 19.68
C ARG A 264 -5.12 9.72 21.12
N HIS A 265 -3.94 10.12 21.57
CA HIS A 265 -3.83 11.07 22.69
C HIS A 265 -4.02 12.50 22.17
N GLN A 266 -4.54 13.39 23.01
CA GLN A 266 -4.71 14.81 22.74
C GLN A 266 -4.42 15.63 24.00
N ALA A 267 -3.69 16.73 23.84
CA ALA A 267 -3.36 17.66 24.93
C ALA A 267 -3.97 19.05 24.67
N PHE A 268 -4.44 19.67 25.76
CA PHE A 268 -5.06 20.99 25.74
C PHE A 268 -4.46 21.90 26.80
N TYR A 269 -4.33 23.19 26.47
CA TYR A 269 -4.29 24.25 27.47
C TYR A 269 -5.69 24.56 27.95
N SER A 270 -5.85 24.81 29.24
CA SER A 270 -7.12 25.27 29.81
C SER A 270 -6.88 26.31 30.89
N PRO A 271 -7.47 27.51 30.80
CA PRO A 271 -7.21 28.54 31.79
C PRO A 271 -8.04 28.26 33.05
N VAL A 272 -7.47 28.53 34.23
CA VAL A 272 -8.14 28.32 35.52
C VAL A 272 -9.12 29.44 35.88
N ARG A 273 -9.06 30.56 35.15
CA ARG A 273 -9.95 31.72 35.23
C ARG A 273 -10.14 32.33 33.84
N ASP A 274 -11.07 33.26 33.70
CA ASP A 274 -11.21 34.01 32.45
C ASP A 274 -9.92 34.80 32.18
N VAL A 275 -9.36 34.66 30.98
CA VAL A 275 -8.15 35.34 30.52
C VAL A 275 -8.40 36.06 29.20
N VAL A 276 -7.71 37.16 28.99
CA VAL A 276 -7.77 37.91 27.73
C VAL A 276 -6.40 37.84 27.08
N VAL A 277 -6.33 37.17 25.93
CA VAL A 277 -5.11 37.05 25.12
C VAL A 277 -5.26 38.01 23.94
N GLU A 278 -4.47 39.08 23.95
CA GLU A 278 -4.65 40.25 23.09
C GLU A 278 -6.10 40.80 23.16
N GLU A 279 -6.93 40.58 22.14
CA GLU A 279 -8.33 41.04 22.11
C GLU A 279 -9.34 39.91 22.37
N THR A 280 -8.86 38.71 22.67
CA THR A 280 -9.70 37.52 22.70
C THR A 280 -9.92 37.01 24.11
N LEU A 281 -11.19 36.99 24.53
CA LEU A 281 -11.61 36.38 25.79
C LEU A 281 -11.61 34.85 25.66
N ILE A 282 -10.93 34.18 26.59
CA ILE A 282 -10.91 32.73 26.74
C ILE A 282 -11.44 32.42 28.12
N ARG A 283 -12.51 31.62 28.19
CA ARG A 283 -13.23 31.37 29.44
C ARG A 283 -12.51 30.34 30.30
N ALA A 284 -12.67 30.46 31.61
CA ALA A 284 -12.20 29.45 32.56
C ALA A 284 -12.69 28.05 32.14
N GLY A 285 -11.78 27.08 32.06
CA GLY A 285 -12.09 25.70 31.69
C GLY A 285 -12.26 25.45 30.18
N GLU A 286 -12.20 26.48 29.32
CA GLU A 286 -12.15 26.31 27.87
C GLU A 286 -10.90 25.51 27.48
N LYS A 287 -11.00 24.65 26.47
CA LYS A 287 -9.89 23.82 25.99
C LYS A 287 -9.32 24.39 24.70
N ILE A 288 -8.01 24.56 24.66
CA ILE A 288 -7.26 24.97 23.48
C ILE A 288 -6.31 23.83 23.12
N ARG A 289 -6.55 23.17 22.00
CA ARG A 289 -5.76 21.99 21.61
C ARG A 289 -4.36 22.41 21.18
N VAL A 290 -3.34 21.67 21.59
CA VAL A 290 -1.93 21.96 21.25
C VAL A 290 -1.17 20.78 20.68
N GLU A 291 -1.55 19.56 21.05
CA GLU A 291 -0.87 18.35 20.59
C GLU A 291 -1.90 17.25 20.35
N GLU A 292 -1.63 16.43 19.34
CA GLU A 292 -2.32 15.17 19.08
C GLU A 292 -1.25 14.10 18.86
N SER A 293 -1.53 12.86 19.25
CA SER A 293 -0.66 11.72 18.94
C SER A 293 -1.49 10.49 18.59
N TYR A 294 -1.70 10.30 17.28
CA TYR A 294 -2.41 9.15 16.73
C TYR A 294 -1.60 7.86 16.80
N LYS A 295 -2.30 6.78 17.09
CA LYS A 295 -1.78 5.40 17.12
C LYS A 295 -2.32 4.63 15.93
N TYR A 296 -1.54 3.71 15.37
CA TYR A 296 -1.91 3.04 14.12
C TYR A 296 -1.96 1.52 14.34
N SER A 297 -3.13 0.93 14.14
CA SER A 297 -3.19 -0.52 13.92
C SER A 297 -2.55 -0.87 12.57
N LEU A 298 -2.24 -2.15 12.37
CA LEU A 298 -1.66 -2.60 11.11
C LEU A 298 -2.53 -2.28 9.89
N LEU A 299 -3.85 -2.44 10.02
CA LEU A 299 -4.79 -2.10 8.95
C LEU A 299 -4.70 -0.62 8.58
N GLN A 300 -4.62 0.26 9.59
CA GLN A 300 -4.51 1.71 9.39
C GLN A 300 -3.16 2.11 8.77
N SER A 301 -2.05 1.47 9.17
CA SER A 301 -0.76 1.72 8.50
C SER A 301 -0.76 1.28 7.04
N ASN A 302 -1.39 0.15 6.71
CA ASN A 302 -1.51 -0.30 5.32
C ASN A 302 -2.37 0.65 4.47
N GLU A 303 -3.48 1.14 5.01
CA GLU A 303 -4.31 2.15 4.34
C GLU A 303 -3.53 3.45 4.11
N LEU A 304 -2.76 3.87 5.11
CA LEU A 304 -1.89 5.05 5.03
C LEU A 304 -0.88 4.92 3.87
N TRP A 305 -0.20 3.76 3.74
CA TRP A 305 0.74 3.52 2.63
C TRP A 305 0.04 3.56 1.28
N GLN A 306 -1.09 2.87 1.14
CA GLN A 306 -1.84 2.84 -0.12
C GLN A 306 -2.27 4.23 -0.55
N ARG A 307 -2.87 5.00 0.37
CA ARG A 307 -3.34 6.37 0.09
C ARG A 307 -2.19 7.33 -0.19
N ALA A 308 -0.99 7.06 0.31
CA ALA A 308 0.21 7.85 0.06
C ALA A 308 0.99 7.44 -1.21
N GLY A 309 0.55 6.40 -1.94
CA GLY A 309 1.28 5.87 -3.09
C GLY A 309 2.60 5.18 -2.69
N LEU A 310 2.62 4.54 -1.53
CA LEU A 310 3.76 3.83 -0.95
C LEU A 310 3.47 2.33 -0.78
N THR A 311 4.50 1.49 -0.87
CA THR A 311 4.42 0.06 -0.61
C THR A 311 5.38 -0.31 0.52
N GLU A 312 4.89 -1.07 1.50
CA GLU A 312 5.71 -1.66 2.56
C GLU A 312 6.61 -2.76 1.97
N GLN A 313 7.93 -2.56 2.08
CA GLN A 313 8.95 -3.53 1.69
C GLN A 313 9.30 -4.48 2.83
N ALA A 314 9.35 -3.94 4.06
CA ALA A 314 9.62 -4.70 5.26
C ALA A 314 9.03 -4.02 6.49
N ARG A 315 8.72 -4.82 7.51
CA ARG A 315 8.24 -4.35 8.81
C ARG A 315 9.03 -5.02 9.92
N PHE A 316 9.46 -4.23 10.88
CA PHE A 316 10.21 -4.69 12.04
C PHE A 316 9.47 -4.29 13.31
N ALA A 317 9.25 -5.22 14.21
CA ALA A 317 8.50 -5.00 15.44
C ALA A 317 9.36 -5.21 16.68
N ASN A 318 9.00 -4.53 17.78
CA ASN A 318 9.51 -4.88 19.10
C ASN A 318 8.91 -6.22 19.56
N ARG A 319 9.43 -6.80 20.65
CA ARG A 319 9.05 -8.16 21.09
C ARG A 319 7.56 -8.33 21.38
N ILE A 320 6.89 -7.26 21.84
CA ILE A 320 5.46 -7.27 22.17
C ILE A 320 4.57 -6.66 21.07
N ASN A 321 5.15 -6.35 19.91
CA ASN A 321 4.44 -5.93 18.69
C ASN A 321 3.60 -4.64 18.83
N GLU A 322 4.01 -3.71 19.68
CA GLU A 322 3.34 -2.41 19.91
C GLU A 322 4.06 -1.23 19.25
N TYR A 323 5.25 -1.45 18.71
CA TYR A 323 5.98 -0.43 17.96
C TYR A 323 6.60 -1.05 16.71
N HIS A 324 6.40 -0.38 15.58
CA HIS A 324 6.84 -0.87 14.27
C HIS A 324 7.75 0.13 13.58
N LEU A 325 8.82 -0.37 12.96
CA LEU A 325 9.57 0.32 11.94
C LEU A 325 9.14 -0.23 10.58
N HIS A 326 8.64 0.64 9.71
CA HIS A 326 8.19 0.29 8.37
C HIS A 326 9.20 0.82 7.36
N LEU A 327 9.80 -0.07 6.57
CA LEU A 327 10.56 0.31 5.40
C LEU A 327 9.61 0.34 4.20
N VAL A 328 9.33 1.52 3.68
CA VAL A 328 8.42 1.72 2.56
C VAL A 328 9.16 2.32 1.36
N SER A 329 8.66 2.09 0.15
CA SER A 329 9.14 2.71 -1.08
C SER A 329 7.98 3.20 -1.92
N LYS A 330 8.28 4.02 -2.94
CA LYS A 330 7.27 4.48 -3.89
C LYS A 330 6.65 3.31 -4.65
N GLN A 331 5.33 3.31 -4.76
CA GLN A 331 4.63 2.39 -5.66
C GLN A 331 5.09 2.63 -7.09
N ALA A 332 5.50 1.57 -7.79
CA ALA A 332 5.87 1.67 -9.20
C ALA A 332 4.68 2.12 -10.06
N PHE A 333 3.48 1.65 -9.71
CA PHE A 333 2.22 2.11 -10.25
C PHE A 333 1.05 1.79 -9.30
N SER A 334 -0.09 2.49 -9.47
CA SER A 334 -1.31 2.29 -8.67
C SER A 334 -2.55 2.40 -9.54
N TYR A 335 -3.50 1.48 -9.35
CA TYR A 335 -4.84 1.54 -9.96
C TYR A 335 -5.89 1.65 -8.86
N PRO A 336 -6.88 2.55 -8.98
CA PRO A 336 -8.00 2.57 -8.06
C PRO A 336 -8.77 1.25 -8.10
N LEU A 337 -9.19 0.74 -6.93
CA LEU A 337 -9.97 -0.50 -6.85
C LEU A 337 -11.46 -0.30 -7.15
N LYS A 338 -11.94 0.95 -7.16
CA LYS A 338 -13.35 1.25 -7.47
C LYS A 338 -13.48 1.66 -8.93
N ALA A 339 -14.44 1.04 -9.62
CA ALA A 339 -14.68 1.30 -11.05
C ALA A 339 -14.93 2.79 -11.37
N ASN A 340 -15.61 3.52 -10.48
CA ASN A 340 -15.88 4.95 -10.65
C ASN A 340 -14.66 5.85 -10.41
N GLU A 341 -13.59 5.31 -9.83
CA GLU A 341 -12.30 5.98 -9.65
C GLU A 341 -11.34 5.57 -10.78
N TYR A 342 -11.30 4.28 -11.14
CA TYR A 342 -10.48 3.72 -12.22
C TYR A 342 -10.88 4.24 -13.60
N ALA A 343 -12.18 4.32 -13.88
CA ALA A 343 -12.70 4.82 -15.15
C ALA A 343 -13.67 5.97 -14.87
N ALA A 344 -13.13 7.05 -14.30
CA ALA A 344 -13.93 8.24 -13.96
C ALA A 344 -14.32 9.08 -15.20
N HIS A 345 -13.58 8.92 -16.31
CA HIS A 345 -13.66 9.82 -17.47
C HIS A 345 -13.93 9.08 -18.79
N PRO A 346 -14.54 9.74 -19.80
CA PRO A 346 -14.80 9.17 -21.13
C PRO A 346 -13.54 8.82 -21.94
N VAL A 347 -12.36 9.24 -21.49
CA VAL A 347 -11.05 8.95 -22.07
C VAL A 347 -10.09 8.63 -20.92
N PRO A 348 -9.22 7.61 -21.02
CA PRO A 348 -8.15 7.43 -20.05
C PRO A 348 -7.25 8.65 -20.05
N SER A 349 -6.73 9.05 -18.91
CA SER A 349 -5.71 10.09 -18.78
C SER A 349 -4.36 9.63 -19.31
N LEU A 350 -3.50 10.59 -19.66
CA LEU A 350 -2.11 10.28 -20.01
C LEU A 350 -1.38 9.60 -18.84
N TYR A 351 -1.65 10.04 -17.61
CA TYR A 351 -1.05 9.45 -16.42
C TYR A 351 -1.38 7.96 -16.32
N GLU A 352 -2.63 7.56 -16.51
CA GLU A 352 -3.03 6.14 -16.50
C GLU A 352 -2.29 5.33 -17.58
N PHE A 353 -2.17 5.85 -18.81
CA PHE A 353 -1.36 5.21 -19.85
C PHE A 353 0.10 5.03 -19.42
N GLU A 354 0.71 6.04 -18.80
CA GLU A 354 2.08 5.97 -18.34
C GLU A 354 2.27 4.94 -17.22
N GLN A 355 1.27 4.78 -16.33
CA GLN A 355 1.26 3.71 -15.32
C GLN A 355 1.16 2.32 -15.97
N LEU A 356 0.29 2.16 -16.97
CA LEU A 356 0.13 0.90 -17.70
C LEU A 356 1.39 0.54 -18.48
N TRP A 357 2.00 1.50 -19.15
CA TRP A 357 3.26 1.31 -19.85
C TRP A 357 4.41 0.94 -18.92
N ALA A 358 4.48 1.54 -17.72
CA ALA A 358 5.46 1.18 -16.72
C ALA A 358 5.27 -0.27 -16.24
N ALA A 359 4.04 -0.68 -15.95
CA ALA A 359 3.71 -2.05 -15.56
C ALA A 359 4.03 -3.05 -16.68
N TRP A 360 3.67 -2.71 -17.92
CA TRP A 360 3.98 -3.49 -19.12
C TRP A 360 5.49 -3.69 -19.30
N ASP A 361 6.28 -2.63 -19.15
CA ASP A 361 7.72 -2.67 -19.31
C ASP A 361 8.38 -3.51 -18.19
N ILE A 362 7.90 -3.41 -16.95
CA ILE A 362 8.34 -4.28 -15.84
C ILE A 362 8.14 -5.76 -16.21
N VAL A 363 6.92 -6.13 -16.60
CA VAL A 363 6.59 -7.53 -16.91
C VAL A 363 7.37 -8.02 -18.12
N THR A 364 7.44 -7.23 -19.20
CA THR A 364 7.99 -7.72 -20.48
C THR A 364 9.50 -7.57 -20.62
N ARG A 365 10.13 -6.65 -19.89
CA ARG A 365 11.56 -6.33 -20.05
C ARG A 365 12.41 -6.68 -18.83
N HIS A 366 11.80 -6.85 -17.66
CA HIS A 366 12.52 -7.18 -16.43
C HIS A 366 12.19 -8.58 -15.90
N MET A 367 10.96 -9.07 -16.08
CA MET A 367 10.56 -10.39 -15.60
C MET A 367 10.78 -11.52 -16.62
N ILE A 368 10.96 -11.18 -17.91
CA ILE A 368 11.22 -12.14 -18.99
C ILE A 368 12.69 -12.05 -19.40
N PRO A 369 13.51 -13.10 -19.19
CA PRO A 369 14.86 -13.16 -19.72
C PRO A 369 14.88 -13.00 -21.24
N THR A 370 15.90 -12.33 -21.78
CA THR A 370 15.96 -12.05 -23.24
C THR A 370 15.96 -13.33 -24.07
N GLU A 371 16.60 -14.39 -23.58
CA GLU A 371 16.63 -15.72 -24.16
C GLU A 371 15.27 -16.44 -24.16
N GLU A 372 14.32 -16.01 -23.32
CA GLU A 372 12.96 -16.56 -23.22
C GLU A 372 11.93 -15.80 -24.05
N LEU A 373 12.32 -14.76 -24.79
CA LEU A 373 11.36 -13.99 -25.59
C LEU A 373 10.70 -14.83 -26.68
N LEU A 374 11.40 -15.81 -27.25
CA LEU A 374 10.83 -16.74 -28.24
C LEU A 374 10.16 -17.96 -27.59
N SER A 375 10.20 -18.08 -26.26
CA SER A 375 9.57 -19.20 -25.58
C SER A 375 8.06 -19.04 -25.52
N LYS A 376 7.39 -20.18 -25.36
CA LYS A 376 5.93 -20.30 -25.36
C LYS A 376 5.52 -21.10 -24.12
N PRO A 377 5.48 -20.46 -22.93
CA PRO A 377 5.20 -21.14 -21.65
C PRO A 377 3.88 -21.90 -21.66
N ILE A 378 2.91 -21.46 -22.46
CA ILE A 378 1.61 -22.10 -22.64
C ILE A 378 1.43 -22.47 -24.12
N LYS A 379 1.20 -23.76 -24.43
CA LYS A 379 1.11 -24.30 -25.80
C LYS A 379 0.05 -23.62 -26.66
N LEU A 380 -1.02 -23.09 -26.08
CA LEU A 380 -2.06 -22.38 -26.85
C LEU A 380 -1.75 -20.89 -27.04
N ARG A 381 -0.74 -20.32 -26.38
CA ARG A 381 -0.42 -18.87 -26.44
C ARG A 381 0.67 -18.54 -27.48
N ASN A 382 0.86 -17.27 -27.82
CA ASN A 382 1.96 -16.83 -28.68
C ASN A 382 3.28 -16.80 -27.87
N CYS A 383 4.42 -16.74 -28.57
CA CYS A 383 5.70 -16.50 -27.89
C CYS A 383 5.71 -15.12 -27.22
N SER A 384 6.49 -14.93 -26.16
CA SER A 384 6.52 -13.68 -25.39
C SER A 384 6.84 -12.44 -26.25
N LEU A 385 7.72 -12.57 -27.24
CA LEU A 385 8.12 -11.52 -28.18
C LEU A 385 6.94 -10.98 -28.99
N PHE A 386 5.98 -11.83 -29.32
CA PHE A 386 4.80 -11.43 -30.08
C PHE A 386 4.06 -10.26 -29.41
N TYR A 387 3.90 -10.31 -28.09
CA TYR A 387 3.12 -9.33 -27.36
C TYR A 387 3.76 -7.93 -27.37
N LEU A 388 5.10 -7.84 -27.46
CA LEU A 388 5.82 -6.57 -27.61
C LEU A 388 5.44 -5.82 -28.90
N GLY A 389 5.12 -6.55 -29.97
CA GLY A 389 4.64 -5.97 -31.22
C GLY A 389 3.12 -5.88 -31.32
N HIS A 390 2.40 -6.85 -30.76
CA HIS A 390 0.94 -6.94 -30.78
C HIS A 390 0.26 -5.74 -30.15
N ILE A 391 0.66 -5.37 -28.94
CA ILE A 391 0.03 -4.28 -28.19
C ILE A 391 0.12 -2.93 -28.89
N PRO A 392 1.31 -2.43 -29.27
CA PRO A 392 1.38 -1.17 -30.01
C PRO A 392 0.68 -1.26 -31.37
N THR A 393 0.68 -2.42 -32.02
CA THR A 393 -0.03 -2.62 -33.30
C THR A 393 -1.53 -2.49 -33.14
N PHE A 394 -2.11 -3.12 -32.11
CA PHE A 394 -3.54 -3.06 -31.83
C PHE A 394 -3.99 -1.61 -31.58
N LEU A 395 -3.29 -0.90 -30.70
CA LEU A 395 -3.57 0.52 -30.43
C LEU A 395 -3.43 1.36 -31.71
N ASP A 396 -2.36 1.21 -32.49
CA ASP A 396 -2.14 1.96 -33.73
C ASP A 396 -3.24 1.73 -34.78
N ILE A 397 -3.77 0.51 -34.90
CA ILE A 397 -4.91 0.21 -35.78
C ILE A 397 -6.14 1.01 -35.36
N HIS A 398 -6.47 1.03 -34.07
CA HIS A 398 -7.65 1.73 -33.56
C HIS A 398 -7.47 3.26 -33.62
N LEU A 399 -6.28 3.79 -33.31
CA LEU A 399 -5.97 5.21 -33.49
C LEU A 399 -6.07 5.63 -34.96
N THR A 400 -5.55 4.82 -35.88
CA THR A 400 -5.64 5.05 -37.33
C THR A 400 -7.09 5.10 -37.81
N ARG A 401 -7.93 4.15 -37.37
CA ARG A 401 -9.37 4.14 -37.69
C ARG A 401 -10.11 5.34 -37.10
N ALA A 402 -9.77 5.74 -35.89
CA ALA A 402 -10.41 6.86 -35.19
C ALA A 402 -10.08 8.20 -35.83
N THR A 403 -8.79 8.46 -36.08
CA THR A 403 -8.26 9.74 -36.57
C THR A 403 -8.33 9.89 -38.09
N GLY A 404 -8.30 8.80 -38.85
CA GLY A 404 -8.18 8.82 -40.31
C GLY A 404 -6.76 9.18 -40.81
N GLU A 405 -5.79 9.32 -39.92
CA GLU A 405 -4.39 9.57 -40.26
C GLU A 405 -3.67 8.31 -40.75
N ALA A 406 -2.44 8.44 -41.26
CA ALA A 406 -1.62 7.30 -41.62
C ALA A 406 -1.19 6.46 -40.40
N ALA A 407 -1.05 5.15 -40.59
CA ALA A 407 -0.54 4.23 -39.56
C ALA A 407 0.93 4.52 -39.20
N THR A 408 1.30 4.22 -37.96
CA THR A 408 2.68 4.35 -37.48
C THR A 408 3.59 3.40 -38.24
N LYS A 409 4.78 3.86 -38.63
CA LYS A 409 5.73 3.05 -39.40
C LYS A 409 6.54 2.10 -38.49
N PRO A 410 6.87 0.88 -38.96
CA PRO A 410 6.56 0.32 -40.28
C PRO A 410 5.12 -0.23 -40.36
N SER A 411 4.37 0.18 -41.38
CA SER A 411 2.97 -0.23 -41.52
C SER A 411 2.79 -1.73 -41.81
N SER A 412 3.86 -2.44 -42.19
CA SER A 412 3.87 -3.89 -42.37
C SER A 412 3.71 -4.66 -41.06
N TYR A 413 4.04 -4.06 -39.91
CA TYR A 413 3.88 -4.70 -38.60
C TYR A 413 2.45 -5.07 -38.29
N ARG A 414 1.48 -4.37 -38.88
CA ARG A 414 0.08 -4.77 -38.85
C ARG A 414 -0.12 -6.22 -39.29
N HIS A 415 0.43 -6.64 -40.42
CA HIS A 415 0.25 -8.02 -40.91
C HIS A 415 0.95 -9.07 -40.05
N ILE A 416 1.99 -8.67 -39.32
CA ILE A 416 2.77 -9.54 -38.43
C ILE A 416 2.03 -9.72 -37.10
N PHE A 417 1.58 -8.61 -36.51
CA PHE A 417 1.18 -8.49 -35.11
C PHE A 417 -0.33 -8.28 -34.89
N GLU A 418 -1.15 -8.09 -35.92
CA GLU A 418 -2.62 -7.92 -35.74
C GLU A 418 -3.36 -9.20 -35.36
N ARG A 419 -2.70 -10.36 -35.43
CA ARG A 419 -3.32 -11.66 -35.14
C ARG A 419 -3.80 -11.76 -33.68
N GLY A 420 -4.90 -12.47 -33.47
CA GLY A 420 -5.33 -12.96 -32.17
C GLY A 420 -5.01 -14.45 -31.98
N ILE A 421 -5.38 -14.99 -30.82
CA ILE A 421 -5.44 -16.43 -30.56
C ILE A 421 -6.89 -16.76 -30.30
N ASP A 422 -7.51 -17.46 -31.24
CA ASP A 422 -8.91 -17.85 -31.19
C ASP A 422 -8.99 -19.36 -31.47
N PRO A 423 -8.57 -20.20 -30.51
CA PRO A 423 -8.71 -21.64 -30.61
C PRO A 423 -10.19 -21.98 -30.54
N ASP A 424 -10.60 -22.97 -31.32
CA ASP A 424 -11.97 -23.46 -31.25
C ASP A 424 -12.25 -23.95 -29.82
N VAL A 425 -13.32 -23.44 -29.22
CA VAL A 425 -13.66 -23.67 -27.81
C VAL A 425 -13.96 -25.15 -27.55
N ASP A 426 -14.51 -25.85 -28.54
CA ASP A 426 -14.86 -27.27 -28.44
C ASP A 426 -13.66 -28.18 -28.77
N ASN A 427 -12.78 -27.74 -29.67
CA ASN A 427 -11.55 -28.44 -30.04
C ASN A 427 -10.33 -27.51 -30.15
N PRO A 428 -9.54 -27.36 -29.07
CA PRO A 428 -8.38 -26.46 -29.04
C PRO A 428 -7.23 -26.81 -30.01
N GLU A 429 -7.27 -27.97 -30.66
CA GLU A 429 -6.32 -28.32 -31.73
C GLU A 429 -6.72 -27.69 -33.08
N ASN A 430 -7.91 -27.11 -33.19
CA ASN A 430 -8.35 -26.27 -34.30
C ASN A 430 -8.21 -24.78 -33.92
N CYS A 431 -7.80 -23.95 -34.86
CA CYS A 431 -7.74 -22.50 -34.69
C CYS A 431 -8.56 -21.81 -35.78
N HIS A 432 -9.30 -20.77 -35.41
CA HIS A 432 -9.95 -19.91 -36.40
C HIS A 432 -8.93 -19.24 -37.32
N ALA A 433 -9.37 -18.85 -38.52
CA ALA A 433 -8.48 -18.30 -39.56
C ALA A 433 -7.71 -17.07 -39.05
N HIS A 434 -6.39 -17.07 -39.21
CA HIS A 434 -5.51 -15.97 -38.80
C HIS A 434 -4.39 -15.74 -39.83
N SER A 435 -3.76 -14.56 -39.81
CA SER A 435 -2.60 -14.27 -40.66
C SER A 435 -1.45 -15.29 -40.45
N GLU A 436 -0.67 -15.56 -41.50
CA GLU A 436 0.45 -16.51 -41.44
C GLU A 436 1.53 -16.05 -40.48
N ILE A 437 2.04 -16.96 -39.63
CA ILE A 437 3.16 -16.67 -38.71
C ILE A 437 4.41 -16.38 -39.57
N PRO A 438 5.15 -15.28 -39.34
CA PRO A 438 6.36 -15.02 -40.11
C PRO A 438 7.41 -16.10 -39.85
N ASP A 439 8.21 -16.42 -40.87
CA ASP A 439 9.35 -17.34 -40.72
C ASP A 439 10.38 -16.82 -39.70
N GLU A 440 10.57 -15.50 -39.65
CA GLU A 440 11.44 -14.81 -38.72
C GLU A 440 10.75 -13.59 -38.10
N TRP A 441 10.89 -13.43 -36.79
CA TRP A 441 10.38 -12.26 -36.08
C TRP A 441 11.29 -11.04 -36.31
N PRO A 442 10.72 -9.81 -36.38
CA PRO A 442 11.54 -8.61 -36.43
C PRO A 442 12.49 -8.49 -35.22
N PRO A 443 13.65 -7.84 -35.37
CA PRO A 443 14.57 -7.64 -34.24
C PRO A 443 13.90 -6.90 -33.08
N ILE A 444 14.16 -7.32 -31.85
CA ILE A 444 13.54 -6.73 -30.65
C ILE A 444 13.71 -5.20 -30.59
N GLY A 445 14.88 -4.68 -30.95
CA GLY A 445 15.14 -3.25 -30.97
C GLY A 445 14.18 -2.49 -31.90
N GLU A 446 13.89 -3.04 -33.08
CA GLU A 446 12.95 -2.44 -34.03
C GLU A 446 11.49 -2.50 -33.55
N ILE A 447 11.13 -3.55 -32.81
CA ILE A 447 9.80 -3.69 -32.18
C ILE A 447 9.64 -2.65 -31.07
N LEU A 448 10.64 -2.49 -30.20
CA LEU A 448 10.61 -1.49 -29.12
C LEU A 448 10.61 -0.07 -29.68
N ASP A 449 11.36 0.21 -30.74
CA ASP A 449 11.32 1.50 -31.43
C ASP A 449 9.93 1.77 -32.03
N TYR A 450 9.25 0.74 -32.55
CA TYR A 450 7.86 0.87 -33.01
C TYR A 450 6.91 1.15 -31.85
N GLN A 451 7.04 0.43 -30.75
CA GLN A 451 6.26 0.65 -29.53
C GLN A 451 6.39 2.09 -29.06
N GLU A 452 7.61 2.64 -28.98
CA GLU A 452 7.82 4.02 -28.53
C GLU A 452 7.25 5.04 -29.52
N ARG A 453 7.28 4.77 -30.83
CA ARG A 453 6.61 5.64 -31.81
C ARG A 453 5.09 5.65 -31.62
N VAL A 454 4.47 4.51 -31.33
CA VAL A 454 3.03 4.44 -31.02
C VAL A 454 2.73 5.16 -29.71
N ARG A 455 3.51 4.95 -28.64
CA ARG A 455 3.37 5.68 -27.37
C ARG A 455 3.51 7.19 -27.57
N THR A 456 4.48 7.63 -28.37
CA THR A 456 4.68 9.05 -28.75
C THR A 456 3.46 9.60 -29.51
N ARG A 457 2.90 8.82 -30.45
CA ARG A 457 1.65 9.18 -31.14
C ARG A 457 0.51 9.35 -30.14
N THR A 458 0.33 8.40 -29.21
CA THR A 458 -0.69 8.49 -28.15
C THR A 458 -0.51 9.74 -27.29
N ARG A 459 0.71 10.04 -26.82
CA ARG A 459 1.02 11.28 -26.09
C ARG A 459 0.66 12.53 -26.88
N SER A 460 0.90 12.55 -28.19
CA SER A 460 0.57 13.71 -29.04
C SER A 460 -0.93 13.97 -29.13
N LEU A 461 -1.75 12.92 -29.07
CA LEU A 461 -3.22 13.02 -29.13
C LEU A 461 -3.81 13.63 -27.85
N PHE A 462 -3.16 13.46 -26.70
CA PHE A 462 -3.53 14.15 -25.46
C PHE A 462 -3.31 15.67 -25.53
N ASN A 463 -2.38 16.12 -26.37
CA ASN A 463 -2.14 17.56 -26.61
C ASN A 463 -3.10 18.15 -27.67
N ALA A 464 -3.89 17.32 -28.34
CA ALA A 464 -4.86 17.79 -29.33
C ALA A 464 -6.09 18.38 -28.65
N LYS A 465 -6.56 19.54 -29.12
CA LYS A 465 -7.78 20.17 -28.60
C LYS A 465 -9.00 19.28 -28.88
N GLY A 466 -9.81 19.05 -27.85
CA GLY A 466 -11.12 18.40 -27.99
C GLY A 466 -11.12 16.87 -27.94
N LEU A 467 -10.07 16.23 -27.39
CA LEU A 467 -10.03 14.78 -27.19
C LEU A 467 -11.25 14.28 -26.38
N GLU A 468 -11.57 14.93 -25.27
CA GLU A 468 -12.72 14.57 -24.42
C GLU A 468 -14.07 14.69 -25.14
N ALA A 469 -14.17 15.60 -26.12
CA ALA A 469 -15.38 15.78 -26.92
C ALA A 469 -15.43 14.84 -28.14
N ASN A 470 -14.34 14.11 -28.44
CA ASN A 470 -14.27 13.19 -29.56
C ASN A 470 -14.47 11.76 -29.07
N ARG A 471 -15.74 11.35 -28.93
CA ARG A 471 -16.12 10.02 -28.44
C ARG A 471 -15.48 8.87 -29.21
N LYS A 472 -15.40 8.98 -30.54
CA LYS A 472 -14.77 7.94 -31.39
C LYS A 472 -13.30 7.74 -31.03
N LEU A 473 -12.56 8.84 -30.83
CA LEU A 473 -11.16 8.77 -30.40
C LEU A 473 -11.04 8.32 -28.94
N GLY A 474 -11.91 8.80 -28.05
CA GLY A 474 -11.98 8.35 -26.65
C GLY A 474 -12.19 6.84 -26.51
N ARG A 475 -13.12 6.28 -27.28
CA ARG A 475 -13.35 4.82 -27.36
C ARG A 475 -12.14 4.08 -27.89
N ALA A 476 -11.46 4.60 -28.92
CA ALA A 476 -10.23 3.99 -29.42
C ALA A 476 -9.09 3.99 -28.38
N MET A 477 -8.99 5.05 -27.56
CA MET A 477 -8.05 5.11 -26.45
C MET A 477 -8.39 4.07 -25.38
N TRP A 478 -9.65 4.00 -24.94
CA TRP A 478 -10.10 3.00 -23.96
C TRP A 478 -9.92 1.56 -24.45
N ILE A 479 -10.30 1.26 -25.69
CA ILE A 479 -10.11 -0.07 -26.29
C ILE A 479 -8.63 -0.46 -26.28
N GLY A 480 -7.73 0.46 -26.65
CA GLY A 480 -6.30 0.18 -26.62
C GLY A 480 -5.75 0.03 -25.21
N PHE A 481 -6.22 0.85 -24.27
CA PHE A 481 -5.84 0.80 -22.86
C PHE A 481 -6.26 -0.51 -22.18
N GLU A 482 -7.55 -0.85 -22.24
CA GLU A 482 -8.09 -2.08 -21.66
C GLU A 482 -7.51 -3.33 -22.31
N HIS A 483 -7.26 -3.30 -23.62
CA HIS A 483 -6.61 -4.41 -24.32
C HIS A 483 -5.16 -4.62 -23.84
N GLU A 484 -4.39 -3.54 -23.64
CA GLU A 484 -3.04 -3.64 -23.07
C GLU A 484 -3.08 -4.17 -21.62
N ALA A 485 -4.04 -3.73 -20.80
CA ALA A 485 -4.25 -4.24 -19.44
C ALA A 485 -4.64 -5.73 -19.41
N MET A 486 -5.55 -6.17 -20.27
CA MET A 486 -5.96 -7.57 -20.41
C MET A 486 -4.77 -8.47 -20.83
N HIS A 487 -3.91 -7.98 -21.72
CA HIS A 487 -2.72 -8.70 -22.13
C HIS A 487 -1.62 -8.70 -21.05
N LEU A 488 -1.57 -7.68 -20.19
CA LEU A 488 -0.68 -7.66 -19.04
C LEU A 488 -1.03 -8.80 -18.08
N GLU A 489 -2.33 -8.98 -17.78
CA GLU A 489 -2.82 -10.12 -17.00
C GLU A 489 -2.49 -11.46 -17.68
N THR A 490 -2.76 -11.56 -18.99
CA THR A 490 -2.43 -12.76 -19.78
C THR A 490 -0.95 -13.13 -19.69
N LEU A 491 -0.06 -12.14 -19.80
CA LEU A 491 1.37 -12.35 -19.67
C LEU A 491 1.74 -12.80 -18.26
N LEU A 492 1.24 -12.15 -17.21
CA LEU A 492 1.51 -12.57 -15.82
C LEU A 492 1.11 -14.03 -15.60
N TYR A 493 -0.06 -14.45 -16.09
CA TYR A 493 -0.47 -15.86 -16.06
C TYR A 493 0.47 -16.78 -16.85
N MET A 494 0.93 -16.37 -18.04
CA MET A 494 1.95 -17.14 -18.79
C MET A 494 3.26 -17.27 -18.01
N LEU A 495 3.69 -16.21 -17.32
CA LEU A 495 4.93 -16.19 -16.55
C LEU A 495 4.87 -17.11 -15.32
N LEU A 496 3.71 -17.27 -14.69
CA LEU A 496 3.52 -18.26 -13.62
C LEU A 496 3.87 -19.69 -14.07
N GLN A 497 3.64 -20.00 -15.35
CA GLN A 497 3.87 -21.33 -15.94
C GLN A 497 5.31 -21.54 -16.41
N SER A 498 6.15 -20.50 -16.40
CA SER A 498 7.57 -20.59 -16.75
C SER A 498 8.44 -20.71 -15.50
N ASP A 499 9.33 -21.71 -15.48
CA ASP A 499 10.34 -21.86 -14.42
C ASP A 499 11.53 -20.89 -14.57
N ARG A 500 11.53 -20.04 -15.62
CA ARG A 500 12.58 -19.04 -15.88
C ARG A 500 12.15 -17.59 -15.68
N THR A 501 10.91 -17.38 -15.25
CA THR A 501 10.42 -16.05 -14.88
C THR A 501 11.29 -15.46 -13.78
N LEU A 502 11.74 -14.23 -13.98
CA LEU A 502 12.40 -13.45 -12.95
C LEU A 502 11.35 -12.73 -12.11
N PRO A 503 11.57 -12.59 -10.79
CA PRO A 503 10.66 -11.82 -9.95
C PRO A 503 10.57 -10.36 -10.40
N PRO A 504 9.45 -9.67 -10.11
CA PRO A 504 9.40 -8.23 -10.21
C PRO A 504 10.61 -7.59 -9.49
N PRO A 505 11.18 -6.50 -10.04
CA PRO A 505 12.29 -5.82 -9.38
C PRO A 505 11.85 -5.26 -8.02
N GLY A 506 12.71 -5.38 -7.01
CA GLY A 506 12.43 -4.94 -5.65
C GLY A 506 12.67 -6.03 -4.61
N VAL A 507 12.15 -5.83 -3.40
CA VAL A 507 12.23 -6.82 -2.31
C VAL A 507 11.05 -7.79 -2.43
N ALA A 508 11.34 -9.09 -2.44
CA ALA A 508 10.29 -10.10 -2.40
C ALA A 508 9.55 -10.04 -1.05
N PRO A 509 8.21 -10.16 -1.03
CA PRO A 509 7.48 -10.25 0.22
C PRO A 509 7.93 -11.43 1.09
N ASP A 510 7.90 -11.26 2.41
CA ASP A 510 8.11 -12.38 3.34
C ASP A 510 6.84 -13.23 3.43
N PHE A 511 6.67 -14.13 2.44
CA PHE A 511 5.49 -14.97 2.33
C PHE A 511 5.30 -15.90 3.53
N VAL A 512 6.38 -16.30 4.23
CA VAL A 512 6.31 -17.13 5.44
C VAL A 512 5.69 -16.33 6.58
N ALA A 513 6.19 -15.12 6.82
CA ALA A 513 5.63 -14.24 7.84
C ALA A 513 4.17 -13.87 7.52
N MET A 514 3.86 -13.59 6.25
CA MET A 514 2.49 -13.34 5.80
C MET A 514 1.56 -14.53 6.05
N GLY A 515 2.00 -15.76 5.70
CA GLY A 515 1.22 -16.98 5.94
C GLY A 515 1.02 -17.28 7.43
N LYS A 516 2.03 -17.03 8.27
CA LYS A 516 1.87 -17.12 9.74
C LYS A 516 0.85 -16.11 10.25
N GLN A 517 0.96 -14.86 9.82
CA GLN A 517 0.06 -13.79 10.23
C GLN A 517 -1.39 -14.06 9.78
N ALA A 518 -1.59 -14.56 8.56
CA ALA A 518 -2.90 -14.92 8.04
C ALA A 518 -3.57 -16.00 8.91
N ARG A 519 -2.82 -17.05 9.28
CA ARG A 519 -3.30 -18.11 10.19
C ARG A 519 -3.67 -17.59 11.57
N GLU A 520 -2.87 -16.70 12.15
CA GLU A 520 -3.14 -16.09 13.46
C GLU A 520 -4.39 -15.19 13.43
N ALA A 521 -4.64 -14.53 12.30
CA ALA A 521 -5.80 -13.67 12.09
C ALA A 521 -7.03 -14.41 11.52
N ALA A 522 -6.94 -15.72 11.29
CA ALA A 522 -7.98 -16.48 10.62
C ALA A 522 -9.28 -16.49 11.43
N VAL A 523 -10.39 -16.24 10.74
CA VAL A 523 -11.74 -16.32 11.31
C VAL A 523 -12.53 -17.46 10.65
N PRO A 524 -13.52 -18.05 11.34
CA PRO A 524 -14.35 -19.09 10.75
C PRO A 524 -15.04 -18.60 9.46
N ASN A 525 -14.94 -19.37 8.37
CA ASN A 525 -15.65 -19.09 7.13
C ASN A 525 -17.13 -19.50 7.26
N GLN A 526 -17.96 -18.53 7.62
CA GLN A 526 -19.38 -18.76 7.88
C GLN A 526 -20.21 -18.69 6.60
N TRP A 527 -21.31 -19.45 6.60
CA TRP A 527 -22.38 -19.32 5.62
C TRP A 527 -23.19 -18.06 5.91
N ILE A 528 -23.34 -17.21 4.91
CA ILE A 528 -24.10 -15.95 4.98
C ILE A 528 -25.31 -16.09 4.06
N SER A 529 -26.50 -15.91 4.62
CA SER A 529 -27.73 -15.88 3.84
C SER A 529 -27.85 -14.55 3.07
N ILE A 530 -27.93 -14.65 1.75
CA ILE A 530 -28.14 -13.56 0.81
C ILE A 530 -29.62 -13.56 0.44
N PRO A 531 -30.37 -12.47 0.71
CA PRO A 531 -31.78 -12.41 0.36
C PRO A 531 -31.96 -12.38 -1.16
N GLY A 532 -33.10 -12.91 -1.62
CA GLY A 532 -33.49 -12.77 -3.02
C GLY A 532 -33.61 -11.30 -3.40
N SER A 533 -33.11 -10.94 -4.59
CA SER A 533 -33.08 -9.56 -5.06
C SER A 533 -33.18 -9.48 -6.57
N THR A 534 -33.65 -8.34 -7.06
CA THR A 534 -33.58 -8.00 -8.48
C THR A 534 -32.27 -7.24 -8.72
N VAL A 535 -31.45 -7.71 -9.66
CA VAL A 535 -30.15 -7.12 -9.98
C VAL A 535 -30.11 -6.59 -11.41
N ASN A 536 -29.41 -5.47 -11.60
CA ASN A 536 -29.09 -4.93 -12.91
C ASN A 536 -27.68 -5.38 -13.30
N VAL A 537 -27.53 -5.90 -14.51
CA VAL A 537 -26.27 -6.41 -15.05
C VAL A 537 -26.00 -5.76 -16.40
N GLY A 538 -24.77 -5.32 -16.64
CA GLY A 538 -24.37 -4.70 -17.90
C GLY A 538 -24.56 -3.19 -17.96
N LEU A 539 -24.15 -2.61 -19.09
CA LEU A 539 -24.12 -1.18 -19.35
C LEU A 539 -25.10 -0.75 -20.45
N GLU A 540 -25.76 0.38 -20.22
CA GLU A 540 -26.45 1.13 -21.28
C GLU A 540 -25.44 2.07 -21.95
N ASP A 541 -24.88 1.62 -23.08
CA ASP A 541 -23.96 2.37 -23.94
C ASP A 541 -24.03 1.85 -25.39
N PRO A 542 -24.94 2.34 -26.24
CA PRO A 542 -25.07 1.83 -27.60
C PRO A 542 -23.82 2.06 -28.46
N GLU A 543 -23.56 1.14 -29.38
CA GLU A 543 -22.39 1.18 -30.28
C GLU A 543 -22.45 2.27 -31.35
N ASN A 544 -23.62 2.90 -31.54
CA ASN A 544 -23.87 3.91 -32.57
C ASN A 544 -23.51 5.37 -32.17
N ASP A 545 -22.80 5.55 -31.05
CA ASP A 545 -22.41 6.85 -30.48
C ASP A 545 -23.58 7.73 -29.95
N ASP A 546 -24.80 7.20 -29.81
CA ASP A 546 -25.96 7.92 -29.25
C ASP A 546 -26.07 7.85 -27.72
N GLY A 547 -25.19 7.10 -27.06
CA GLY A 547 -25.22 6.86 -25.60
C GLY A 547 -24.72 8.03 -24.74
N PRO A 548 -24.73 7.91 -23.40
CA PRO A 548 -24.10 8.89 -22.52
C PRO A 548 -22.57 8.91 -22.65
N ASP A 549 -21.94 10.06 -22.40
CA ASP A 549 -20.49 10.17 -22.24
C ASP A 549 -20.09 9.57 -20.89
N ARG A 550 -19.60 8.33 -20.92
CA ARG A 550 -19.23 7.55 -19.74
C ARG A 550 -17.97 6.71 -20.01
N TYR A 551 -17.52 6.01 -18.98
CA TYR A 551 -16.45 5.02 -19.09
C TYR A 551 -16.80 3.87 -20.03
N PHE A 552 -15.74 3.26 -20.54
CA PHE A 552 -15.80 2.13 -21.46
C PHE A 552 -16.36 0.85 -20.80
N GLY A 553 -17.02 0.03 -21.61
CA GLY A 553 -17.26 -1.37 -21.33
C GLY A 553 -17.27 -2.14 -22.66
N TRP A 554 -16.97 -3.43 -22.58
CA TRP A 554 -16.92 -4.30 -23.75
C TRP A 554 -18.32 -4.53 -24.34
N ASP A 555 -18.39 -4.95 -25.60
CA ASP A 555 -19.65 -5.20 -26.30
C ASP A 555 -20.48 -6.31 -25.64
N ASN A 556 -19.82 -7.34 -25.10
CA ASN A 556 -20.43 -8.43 -24.34
C ASN A 556 -21.01 -8.00 -22.97
N GLU A 557 -20.69 -6.80 -22.48
CA GLU A 557 -21.25 -6.22 -21.26
C GLU A 557 -22.52 -5.39 -21.53
N LYS A 558 -22.99 -5.39 -22.78
CA LYS A 558 -24.10 -4.57 -23.26
C LYS A 558 -25.15 -5.44 -23.97
N PRO A 559 -26.44 -5.06 -23.97
CA PRO A 559 -27.04 -3.95 -23.20
C PRO A 559 -27.21 -4.32 -21.72
N GLN A 560 -27.73 -3.38 -20.92
CA GLN A 560 -28.11 -3.70 -19.55
C GLN A 560 -29.33 -4.64 -19.55
N ARG A 561 -29.36 -5.56 -18.58
CA ARG A 561 -30.48 -6.47 -18.32
C ARG A 561 -30.82 -6.51 -16.84
N VAL A 562 -32.09 -6.80 -16.57
CA VAL A 562 -32.67 -6.93 -15.22
C VAL A 562 -32.99 -8.39 -14.96
N ILE A 563 -32.56 -8.92 -13.82
CA ILE A 563 -32.68 -10.35 -13.49
C ILE A 563 -33.10 -10.52 -12.03
N ASP A 564 -34.06 -11.40 -11.78
CA ASP A 564 -34.44 -11.81 -10.43
C ASP A 564 -33.56 -12.97 -9.96
N VAL A 565 -32.88 -12.78 -8.83
CA VAL A 565 -32.02 -13.77 -8.19
C VAL A 565 -32.73 -14.28 -6.93
N PRO A 566 -32.95 -15.59 -6.77
CA PRO A 566 -33.55 -16.16 -5.56
C PRO A 566 -32.61 -16.00 -4.36
N ALA A 567 -33.13 -16.22 -3.15
CA ALA A 567 -32.29 -16.26 -1.94
C ALA A 567 -31.37 -17.49 -1.96
N PHE A 568 -30.15 -17.34 -1.45
CA PHE A 568 -29.15 -18.41 -1.35
C PHE A 568 -28.20 -18.15 -0.19
N GLU A 569 -27.37 -19.13 0.16
CA GLU A 569 -26.29 -18.94 1.13
C GLU A 569 -24.92 -18.96 0.43
N ALA A 570 -24.03 -18.06 0.86
CA ALA A 570 -22.66 -17.99 0.34
C ALA A 570 -21.63 -17.91 1.46
N GLN A 571 -20.46 -18.50 1.24
CA GLN A 571 -19.31 -18.33 2.12
C GLN A 571 -18.67 -16.94 1.97
N ALA A 572 -18.04 -16.43 3.03
CA ALA A 572 -17.50 -15.07 3.08
C ALA A 572 -16.14 -14.91 2.39
N ARG A 573 -15.44 -16.01 2.11
CA ARG A 573 -14.14 -16.03 1.41
C ARG A 573 -14.16 -17.05 0.26
N PRO A 574 -13.32 -16.87 -0.77
CA PRO A 574 -13.14 -17.87 -1.81
C PRO A 574 -12.59 -19.19 -1.25
N LEU A 575 -12.72 -20.26 -2.05
CA LEU A 575 -12.00 -21.52 -1.83
C LEU A 575 -10.50 -21.25 -1.72
N THR A 576 -9.87 -21.90 -0.74
CA THR A 576 -8.43 -21.76 -0.48
C THR A 576 -7.62 -22.95 -0.99
N ASN A 577 -6.30 -22.79 -1.04
CA ASN A 577 -5.37 -23.91 -1.26
C ASN A 577 -5.57 -25.02 -0.21
N GLU A 578 -5.90 -24.69 1.04
CA GLU A 578 -6.21 -25.68 2.08
C GLU A 578 -7.50 -26.45 1.76
N ASP A 579 -8.57 -25.76 1.35
CA ASP A 579 -9.84 -26.40 0.97
C ASP A 579 -9.61 -27.41 -0.17
N TYR A 580 -8.84 -26.99 -1.18
CA TYR A 580 -8.52 -27.84 -2.33
C TYR A 580 -7.55 -28.98 -1.98
N ALA A 581 -6.56 -28.74 -1.12
CA ALA A 581 -5.65 -29.79 -0.61
C ALA A 581 -6.42 -30.88 0.15
N ARG A 582 -7.40 -30.51 0.97
CA ARG A 582 -8.28 -31.46 1.66
C ARG A 582 -9.11 -32.26 0.66
N TYR A 583 -9.69 -31.61 -0.34
CA TYR A 583 -10.40 -32.29 -1.41
C TYR A 583 -9.54 -33.36 -2.09
N LEU A 584 -8.34 -33.01 -2.55
CA LEU A 584 -7.43 -33.96 -3.20
C LEU A 584 -7.03 -35.11 -2.25
N TYR A 585 -6.66 -34.79 -1.01
CA TYR A 585 -6.24 -35.76 -0.01
C TYR A 585 -7.33 -36.80 0.31
N TYR A 586 -8.56 -36.35 0.59
CA TYR A 586 -9.64 -37.23 1.00
C TYR A 586 -10.32 -37.97 -0.16
N THR A 587 -10.24 -37.45 -1.38
CA THR A 587 -10.76 -38.14 -2.57
C THR A 587 -9.71 -39.05 -3.24
N GLY A 588 -8.45 -39.00 -2.80
CA GLY A 588 -7.35 -39.76 -3.39
C GLY A 588 -6.94 -39.27 -4.78
N GLN A 589 -7.32 -38.04 -5.15
CA GLN A 589 -6.93 -37.44 -6.42
C GLN A 589 -5.49 -36.92 -6.36
N ASN A 590 -4.72 -37.22 -7.41
CA ASN A 590 -3.30 -36.90 -7.47
C ASN A 590 -2.95 -35.87 -8.55
N ALA A 591 -3.92 -35.49 -9.40
CA ALA A 591 -3.71 -34.43 -10.38
C ALA A 591 -3.63 -33.09 -9.65
N LEU A 592 -2.48 -32.42 -9.78
CA LEU A 592 -2.28 -31.10 -9.20
C LEU A 592 -2.80 -30.04 -10.18
N PRO A 593 -3.38 -28.93 -9.68
CA PRO A 593 -3.80 -27.83 -10.53
C PRO A 593 -2.57 -27.15 -11.14
N ALA A 594 -2.73 -26.48 -12.27
CA ALA A 594 -1.62 -25.80 -12.97
C ALA A 594 -0.95 -24.70 -12.13
N SER A 595 -1.61 -24.21 -11.09
CA SER A 595 -1.06 -23.27 -10.11
C SER A 595 -0.08 -23.91 -9.14
N TRP A 596 -0.04 -25.23 -9.02
CA TRP A 596 0.85 -25.95 -8.12
C TRP A 596 1.94 -26.69 -8.90
N ILE A 597 3.01 -27.02 -8.20
CA ILE A 597 4.06 -27.90 -8.68
C ILE A 597 4.51 -28.83 -7.56
N SER A 598 4.89 -30.07 -7.91
CA SER A 598 5.56 -30.98 -6.99
C SER A 598 7.07 -30.97 -7.23
N GLU A 599 7.83 -30.89 -6.14
CA GLU A 599 9.29 -30.80 -6.14
C GLU A 599 10.00 -32.16 -6.20
N LYS A 600 9.30 -33.22 -6.61
CA LYS A 600 9.85 -34.59 -6.58
C LYS A 600 11.27 -34.62 -7.16
N SER A 601 12.21 -34.99 -6.28
CA SER A 601 13.56 -35.36 -6.62
C SER A 601 13.57 -36.44 -7.70
N VAL A 602 14.58 -36.33 -8.55
CA VAL A 602 15.13 -37.42 -9.35
C VAL A 602 15.20 -38.70 -8.49
N ALA A 603 14.66 -39.80 -9.04
CA ALA A 603 14.78 -41.20 -8.60
C ALA A 603 14.12 -41.63 -7.27
N GLY A 604 12.99 -42.34 -7.43
CA GLY A 604 12.66 -43.60 -6.75
C GLY A 604 12.59 -43.63 -5.23
N GLU A 605 11.37 -43.56 -4.66
CA GLU A 605 11.07 -44.22 -3.38
C GLU A 605 9.57 -44.57 -3.27
N ASN A 606 9.33 -45.60 -2.45
CA ASN A 606 8.27 -46.60 -2.59
C ASN A 606 6.83 -46.12 -2.34
N ARG A 607 5.94 -46.67 -3.16
CA ARG A 607 4.50 -46.76 -2.94
C ARG A 607 4.22 -47.81 -1.87
N GLU A 608 3.65 -47.42 -0.74
CA GLU A 608 2.69 -48.21 0.05
C GLU A 608 2.40 -47.52 1.39
N ALA A 609 1.29 -46.77 1.43
CA ALA A 609 0.43 -46.60 2.60
C ALA A 609 -0.64 -45.57 2.21
N LEU A 610 -1.87 -46.00 1.98
CA LEU A 610 -3.12 -45.23 2.14
C LEU A 610 -4.29 -46.10 1.67
N VAL A 611 -4.69 -47.02 2.54
CA VAL A 611 -6.01 -47.65 2.48
C VAL A 611 -6.60 -47.60 3.89
N ASN A 612 -7.85 -47.14 3.96
CA ASN A 612 -8.74 -47.03 5.12
C ASN A 612 -8.82 -45.68 5.84
N ALA A 613 -9.59 -44.75 5.23
CA ALA A 613 -10.44 -43.85 5.99
C ALA A 613 -11.88 -43.99 5.46
N GLN A 614 -12.72 -44.72 6.19
CA GLN A 614 -14.15 -44.78 5.93
C GLN A 614 -14.82 -43.48 6.40
N SER A 615 -15.66 -42.94 5.52
CA SER A 615 -16.35 -41.66 5.60
C SER A 615 -17.49 -41.66 6.62
N SER A 616 -17.43 -40.74 7.59
CA SER A 616 -18.61 -40.09 8.18
C SER A 616 -18.37 -38.59 8.21
N TYR A 617 -19.06 -37.87 7.33
CA TYR A 617 -19.02 -36.41 7.22
C TYR A 617 -19.96 -35.80 8.27
N GLN A 618 -19.42 -35.09 9.26
CA GLN A 618 -20.14 -34.12 10.07
C GLN A 618 -19.40 -32.78 10.00
N ASN A 619 -20.17 -31.70 9.88
CA ASN A 619 -19.70 -30.33 9.77
C ASN A 619 -18.59 -30.00 10.79
N GLY A 620 -17.46 -29.52 10.28
CA GLY A 620 -16.54 -28.65 11.03
C GLY A 620 -15.30 -29.27 11.66
N ASN A 621 -15.02 -30.58 11.49
CA ASN A 621 -13.79 -31.17 12.05
C ASN A 621 -13.22 -32.33 11.21
N SER A 622 -12.86 -32.05 9.94
CA SER A 622 -12.01 -32.96 9.18
C SER A 622 -10.63 -33.03 9.83
N PRO A 623 -9.97 -34.21 9.91
CA PRO A 623 -8.59 -34.30 10.38
C PRO A 623 -7.68 -33.34 9.60
N LEU A 624 -6.71 -32.75 10.31
CA LEU A 624 -5.72 -31.85 9.72
C LEU A 624 -4.94 -32.55 8.60
N LEU A 625 -4.60 -31.80 7.55
CA LEU A 625 -3.65 -32.26 6.53
C LEU A 625 -2.34 -32.66 7.22
N THR A 626 -1.75 -33.78 6.82
CA THR A 626 -0.46 -34.19 7.37
C THR A 626 0.66 -33.35 6.75
N ASN A 627 1.67 -32.99 7.53
CA ASN A 627 2.86 -32.31 7.00
C ASN A 627 3.47 -33.11 5.84
N ALA A 628 3.48 -34.44 5.93
CA ALA A 628 3.95 -35.34 4.88
C ALA A 628 3.21 -35.16 3.54
N TYR A 629 1.91 -34.82 3.57
CA TYR A 629 1.16 -34.52 2.35
C TYR A 629 1.53 -33.16 1.76
N LEU A 630 1.76 -32.14 2.59
CA LEU A 630 2.08 -30.79 2.15
C LEU A 630 3.51 -30.67 1.61
N THR A 631 4.45 -31.40 2.22
CA THR A 631 5.88 -31.37 1.86
C THR A 631 6.11 -31.66 0.37
N GLY A 632 6.98 -30.86 -0.25
CA GLY A 632 7.35 -31.02 -1.66
C GLY A 632 6.26 -30.61 -2.65
N LYS A 633 5.29 -29.81 -2.20
CA LYS A 633 4.34 -29.09 -3.06
C LYS A 633 4.50 -27.59 -2.85
N SER A 634 4.43 -26.86 -3.94
CA SER A 634 4.61 -25.41 -3.96
C SER A 634 3.59 -24.76 -4.88
N VAL A 635 3.13 -23.57 -4.53
CA VAL A 635 2.32 -22.69 -5.37
C VAL A 635 3.25 -21.90 -6.28
N ARG A 636 2.91 -21.81 -7.55
CA ARG A 636 3.61 -20.99 -8.55
C ARG A 636 3.23 -19.53 -8.37
N THR A 637 4.23 -18.67 -8.24
CA THR A 637 4.05 -17.21 -8.17
C THR A 637 5.04 -16.53 -9.10
N VAL A 638 4.82 -15.25 -9.39
CA VAL A 638 5.80 -14.44 -10.13
C VAL A 638 7.08 -14.21 -9.32
N TYR A 639 7.05 -14.42 -8.01
CA TYR A 639 8.24 -14.39 -7.13
C TYR A 639 8.94 -15.76 -7.01
N GLY A 640 8.52 -16.74 -7.82
CA GLY A 640 9.02 -18.11 -7.76
C GLY A 640 8.07 -19.05 -7.01
N ARG A 641 8.62 -20.16 -6.51
CA ARG A 641 7.85 -21.22 -5.82
C ARG A 641 7.71 -20.87 -4.34
N ILE A 642 6.47 -20.82 -3.87
CA ILE A 642 6.15 -20.64 -2.44
C ILE A 642 5.62 -21.96 -1.92
N SER A 643 6.08 -22.40 -0.75
CA SER A 643 5.64 -23.68 -0.19
C SER A 643 4.12 -23.71 -0.04
N LEU A 644 3.49 -24.85 -0.30
CA LEU A 644 2.04 -24.98 -0.13
C LEU A 644 1.63 -24.74 1.33
N GLU A 645 2.50 -25.06 2.29
CA GLU A 645 2.28 -24.83 3.73
C GLU A 645 2.15 -23.35 4.08
N ASP A 646 2.93 -22.49 3.42
CA ASP A 646 2.89 -21.03 3.65
C ASP A 646 1.75 -20.33 2.88
N ALA A 647 1.19 -21.01 1.89
CA ALA A 647 0.15 -20.47 0.99
C ALA A 647 -1.24 -21.10 1.20
N LEU A 648 -1.45 -21.86 2.29
CA LEU A 648 -2.70 -22.58 2.55
C LEU A 648 -3.94 -21.67 2.56
N ASP A 649 -3.82 -20.47 3.13
CA ASP A 649 -4.93 -19.51 3.26
C ASP A 649 -5.21 -18.72 1.97
N TRP A 650 -4.37 -18.87 0.94
CA TRP A 650 -4.56 -18.13 -0.30
C TRP A 650 -5.69 -18.72 -1.14
N PRO A 651 -6.41 -17.90 -1.92
CA PRO A 651 -7.36 -18.41 -2.91
C PRO A 651 -6.70 -19.44 -3.84
N ILE A 652 -7.37 -20.56 -4.08
CA ILE A 652 -6.89 -21.55 -5.05
C ILE A 652 -7.12 -21.05 -6.48
N PHE A 653 -6.09 -21.14 -7.32
CA PHE A 653 -6.23 -20.96 -8.76
C PHE A 653 -6.27 -22.32 -9.46
N ALA A 654 -7.42 -22.67 -10.05
CA ALA A 654 -7.63 -23.93 -10.75
C ALA A 654 -8.69 -23.75 -11.86
N SER A 655 -8.82 -24.74 -12.74
CA SER A 655 -9.85 -24.73 -13.80
C SER A 655 -11.26 -24.77 -13.21
N TYR A 656 -12.24 -24.32 -14.00
CA TYR A 656 -13.66 -24.37 -13.61
C TYR A 656 -14.09 -25.77 -13.16
N ASP A 657 -13.72 -26.81 -13.92
CA ASP A 657 -14.10 -28.18 -13.61
C ASP A 657 -13.46 -28.68 -12.30
N GLU A 658 -12.21 -28.30 -12.03
CA GLU A 658 -11.55 -28.61 -10.76
C GLU A 658 -12.26 -27.96 -9.58
N LEU A 659 -12.56 -26.66 -9.69
CA LEU A 659 -13.25 -25.90 -8.64
C LEU A 659 -14.68 -26.37 -8.45
N SER A 660 -15.41 -26.68 -9.53
CA SER A 660 -16.78 -27.20 -9.47
C SER A 660 -16.86 -28.55 -8.78
N ARG A 661 -15.90 -29.46 -9.03
CA ARG A 661 -15.83 -30.75 -8.32
C ARG A 661 -15.47 -30.58 -6.85
N CYS A 662 -14.51 -29.70 -6.54
CA CYS A 662 -14.15 -29.38 -5.15
C CYS A 662 -15.35 -28.78 -4.40
N ALA A 663 -16.05 -27.83 -5.01
CA ALA A 663 -17.24 -27.21 -4.45
C ALA A 663 -18.34 -28.24 -4.18
N THR A 664 -18.58 -29.15 -5.13
CA THR A 664 -19.55 -30.24 -4.97
C THR A 664 -19.19 -31.16 -3.81
N TRP A 665 -17.91 -31.52 -3.66
CA TRP A 665 -17.41 -32.32 -2.54
C TRP A 665 -17.60 -31.61 -1.19
N MET A 666 -17.49 -30.28 -1.16
CA MET A 666 -17.77 -29.44 0.00
C MET A 666 -19.28 -29.15 0.19
N ASN A 667 -20.15 -29.87 -0.53
CA ASN A 667 -21.61 -29.75 -0.47
C ASN A 667 -22.13 -28.36 -0.90
N GLY A 668 -21.49 -27.75 -1.89
CA GLY A 668 -21.93 -26.50 -2.54
C GLY A 668 -21.71 -26.52 -4.06
N ARG A 669 -21.75 -25.33 -4.67
CA ARG A 669 -21.49 -25.12 -6.11
C ARG A 669 -20.89 -23.73 -6.35
N ILE A 670 -20.35 -23.52 -7.54
CA ILE A 670 -19.92 -22.17 -7.97
C ILE A 670 -21.15 -21.27 -8.16
N PRO A 671 -21.15 -20.01 -7.68
CA PRO A 671 -22.24 -19.06 -7.91
C PRO A 671 -22.34 -18.67 -9.38
N SER A 672 -23.54 -18.30 -9.83
CA SER A 672 -23.69 -17.61 -11.11
C SER A 672 -23.17 -16.17 -11.01
N MET A 673 -22.88 -15.53 -12.14
CA MET A 673 -22.47 -14.13 -12.17
C MET A 673 -23.53 -13.22 -11.50
N GLU A 674 -24.81 -13.50 -11.71
CA GLU A 674 -25.92 -12.75 -11.10
C GLU A 674 -25.98 -12.90 -9.58
N GLU A 675 -25.69 -14.10 -9.07
CA GLU A 675 -25.58 -14.36 -7.63
C GLU A 675 -24.38 -13.60 -7.03
N VAL A 676 -23.23 -13.61 -7.70
CA VAL A 676 -22.08 -12.78 -7.31
C VAL A 676 -22.46 -11.30 -7.26
N ARG A 677 -23.19 -10.79 -8.27
CA ARG A 677 -23.68 -9.40 -8.25
C ARG A 677 -24.64 -9.13 -7.09
N SER A 678 -25.52 -10.07 -6.75
CA SER A 678 -26.42 -9.99 -5.60
C SER A 678 -25.65 -9.91 -4.28
N ILE A 679 -24.55 -10.68 -4.13
CA ILE A 679 -23.65 -10.60 -2.97
C ILE A 679 -23.09 -9.18 -2.81
N TYR A 680 -22.50 -8.61 -3.88
CA TYR A 680 -21.94 -7.25 -3.82
C TYR A 680 -23.00 -6.20 -3.47
N ASN A 681 -24.16 -6.25 -4.12
CA ASN A 681 -25.28 -5.34 -3.84
C ASN A 681 -25.80 -5.46 -2.40
N TYR A 682 -25.74 -6.65 -1.81
CA TYR A 682 -26.12 -6.86 -0.41
C TYR A 682 -25.04 -6.36 0.56
N VAL A 683 -23.75 -6.52 0.24
CA VAL A 683 -22.65 -6.21 1.17
C VAL A 683 -22.27 -4.73 1.15
N ASP A 684 -22.19 -4.09 -0.02
CA ASP A 684 -21.61 -2.74 -0.13
C ASP A 684 -22.41 -1.66 0.62
N PRO A 685 -23.75 -1.57 0.50
CA PRO A 685 -24.55 -0.63 1.29
C PRO A 685 -24.51 -0.97 2.80
N ASN A 686 -24.39 -2.25 3.12
CA ASN A 686 -24.34 -2.73 4.50
C ASN A 686 -22.97 -2.46 5.15
N LYS A 687 -21.86 -2.39 4.41
CA LYS A 687 -20.56 -1.91 4.93
C LYS A 687 -20.67 -0.47 5.43
N ASN A 688 -21.30 0.42 4.65
CA ASN A 688 -21.52 1.82 5.05
C ASN A 688 -22.45 1.92 6.26
N LYS A 689 -23.57 1.18 6.28
CA LYS A 689 -24.45 1.11 7.46
C LYS A 689 -23.80 0.46 8.68
N LYS A 690 -22.87 -0.47 8.51
CA LYS A 690 -22.13 -1.10 9.62
C LYS A 690 -21.07 -0.13 10.17
N LEU A 691 -20.38 0.64 9.32
CA LEU A 691 -19.56 1.77 9.75
C LEU A 691 -20.40 2.82 10.51
N GLU A 692 -21.51 3.26 9.93
CA GLU A 692 -22.43 4.21 10.57
C GLU A 692 -23.05 3.64 11.85
N SER A 693 -23.39 2.36 11.90
CA SER A 693 -23.94 1.72 13.11
C SER A 693 -22.86 1.33 14.12
N ILE A 694 -21.58 1.22 13.78
CA ILE A 694 -20.48 1.17 14.75
C ILE A 694 -20.33 2.56 15.40
N ILE A 695 -20.46 3.63 14.60
CA ILE A 695 -20.52 5.01 15.09
C ILE A 695 -21.78 5.23 15.96
N THR A 696 -22.93 4.65 15.57
CA THR A 696 -24.22 4.86 16.25
C THR A 696 -24.47 3.88 17.42
N LYS A 697 -23.95 2.64 17.41
CA LYS A 697 -24.06 1.68 18.52
C LYS A 697 -23.17 2.05 19.71
N LYS A 698 -22.10 2.83 19.51
CA LYS A 698 -21.40 3.48 20.62
C LYS A 698 -22.25 4.60 21.29
N ILE A 699 -23.35 5.01 20.66
CA ILE A 699 -24.33 5.98 21.19
C ILE A 699 -25.59 5.27 21.76
N SER A 700 -25.80 3.99 21.47
CA SER A 700 -27.01 3.26 21.89
C SER A 700 -26.72 1.79 22.21
N ALA A 701 -26.40 1.51 23.46
CA ALA A 701 -26.42 0.17 24.02
C ALA A 701 -27.44 0.10 25.17
N VAL A 702 -28.73 0.01 24.84
CA VAL A 702 -29.78 -0.48 25.75
C VAL A 702 -30.76 -1.37 24.98
N ASN A 703 -30.86 -2.62 25.42
CA ASN A 703 -31.87 -3.66 25.17
C ASN A 703 -31.78 -4.50 23.88
N GLY A 704 -31.73 -5.82 24.07
CA GLY A 704 -31.78 -6.84 23.02
C GLY A 704 -33.04 -7.69 23.04
N ARG A 705 -33.19 -8.56 22.03
CA ARG A 705 -33.59 -9.99 22.12
C ARG A 705 -33.77 -10.63 20.72
N VAL A 706 -33.18 -11.83 20.62
CA VAL A 706 -33.52 -13.11 19.93
C VAL A 706 -34.51 -13.15 18.76
N SER A 707 -34.08 -13.80 17.67
CA SER A 707 -34.88 -14.27 16.51
C SER A 707 -35.16 -15.79 16.57
N PRO A 708 -36.26 -16.29 15.96
CA PRO A 708 -36.54 -17.72 15.83
C PRO A 708 -36.14 -18.29 14.45
N SER A 709 -35.91 -19.60 14.44
CA SER A 709 -35.48 -20.48 13.34
C SER A 709 -36.61 -21.00 12.44
N PHE A 710 -36.39 -21.20 11.13
CA PHE A 710 -37.11 -22.14 10.23
C PHE A 710 -36.23 -22.53 9.01
N PRO A 711 -36.52 -23.65 8.29
CA PRO A 711 -35.50 -24.49 7.64
C PRO A 711 -35.40 -24.40 6.10
N ASP A 712 -34.33 -25.04 5.62
CA ASP A 712 -33.97 -25.55 4.27
C ASP A 712 -33.76 -24.54 3.13
N GLN A 713 -32.49 -24.16 2.90
CA GLN A 713 -32.05 -23.35 1.75
C GLN A 713 -30.71 -23.83 1.17
N HIS A 714 -30.51 -23.53 -0.12
CA HIS A 714 -29.43 -24.02 -0.98
C HIS A 714 -28.07 -23.32 -0.71
N ILE A 715 -27.02 -24.13 -0.71
CA ILE A 715 -25.65 -23.80 -0.27
C ILE A 715 -24.73 -23.52 -1.49
N VAL A 716 -24.05 -22.37 -1.54
CA VAL A 716 -23.20 -21.92 -2.68
C VAL A 716 -21.77 -21.52 -2.22
N LEU A 717 -20.73 -22.11 -2.79
CA LEU A 717 -19.34 -21.80 -2.44
C LEU A 717 -18.79 -20.74 -3.39
N ILE A 718 -18.36 -19.60 -2.85
CA ILE A 718 -17.68 -18.59 -3.65
C ILE A 718 -16.34 -19.18 -4.11
N ALA A 719 -16.16 -19.27 -5.42
CA ALA A 719 -14.84 -19.29 -6.01
C ALA A 719 -14.66 -17.94 -6.70
N GLU A 720 -13.55 -17.25 -6.43
CA GLU A 720 -13.06 -16.25 -7.38
C GLU A 720 -12.66 -17.02 -8.63
N GLN A 721 -13.58 -17.09 -9.60
CA GLN A 721 -13.12 -17.17 -10.96
C GLN A 721 -12.43 -15.82 -11.20
N ALA A 722 -11.15 -15.85 -11.57
CA ALA A 722 -10.64 -14.81 -12.46
C ALA A 722 -11.69 -14.72 -13.56
N SER A 723 -12.39 -13.60 -13.61
CA SER A 723 -13.37 -13.33 -14.66
C SER A 723 -12.57 -13.26 -15.95
N PHE A 724 -12.34 -14.42 -16.57
CA PHE A 724 -11.97 -14.51 -17.96
C PHE A 724 -13.20 -14.08 -18.74
N GLN A 725 -13.21 -12.83 -19.17
CA GLN A 725 -13.87 -12.37 -20.37
C GLN A 725 -13.30 -11.02 -20.78
#